data_AF-A0A0D0BWF0-F1
#
_entry.id   AF-A0A0D0BWF0-F1
#
_cell.length_a   1.000
_cell.length_b   1.000
_cell.length_c   1.000
_cell.angle_alpha   90.00
_cell.angle_beta   90.00
_cell.angle_gamma   90.00
#
_symmetry.space_group_name_H-M   'P 1'
#
loop_
_entity.id
_entity.type
_entity.pdbx_description
1 polymer ?
#
loop_
_entity_poly.entity_id
_entity_poly.type
_entity_poly.pdbx_seq_one_letter_code
_entity_poly.pdbx_strand_id
1 'polypeptide(L)'
;MTKGTLVIAPIYDMFFILTAWLALYAGVGHRAAGTFLKAVQLILKTTLQLIYLALKQGGFEIEVPSSLDIPIPVDLRTIYSKADLDPDLRRVCVCPTCFQEYDMSTQVEVLCDYRHSSRARKRCDTVLWTYRQVNGEQKRVPRCLYTSTSFRSWLSSMLLRPSIDKCLKDAFANSQNKNSFQGADMHDISDSPFWQSIQSFCQSEYHLVFASYIDWFNPLGNKIAGKSRSCGAIVLYCLNLPLEIRFLQENVFLVSLIPLPNEATVWGLNHLLPHFVHTIMEFDNPGQILATWSHPGGVLVAARVYPNIADLLASKKWIGFGIKFQAMQWKNSETLEQKKALLTQTGVQYSPIIEIPYFDPVQHTVLGVMHNRLEGDLQHHLRVLWGVGRTESQQKEGAIDIAGVQKLESEDEGEYLQTDSEEAESELESLRDETAAGSTSIYSVRQPDNRDITPTRSNDRDATPTGSMEINTTPTRSNFPPLGSLASLAFQAGDWDMLELGEDADDLEYIPKSTNLFEFTAHQLGQIRLCIQNIFLPSWVERPPRNLGEKSHGKLKAHEYFVLFAVIFPLIMPELWITAGEEEKRHLECFCHLVASTNISMSYTTSNSEADKYTEHYVQYRNMIKSLYPSWASRPNHHYGMHIGDLLKFWGPLACLSEFPGERLNGELASIQTNNHFSKY
;
A
#
# COMPACT_ATOMS: atom_id res chain seq x y z
N MET A 1 6.60 -39.42 53.48
CA MET A 1 7.48 -38.50 52.73
C MET A 1 6.99 -38.46 51.28
N THR A 2 6.33 -37.39 50.89
CA THR A 2 5.88 -37.16 49.51
C THR A 2 7.07 -36.67 48.69
N LYS A 3 7.54 -37.47 47.73
CA LYS A 3 8.49 -37.01 46.71
C LYS A 3 7.76 -36.02 45.79
N GLY A 4 8.11 -34.74 45.87
CA GLY A 4 7.63 -33.71 44.95
C GLY A 4 8.72 -33.37 43.92
N THR A 5 8.38 -33.40 42.64
CA THR A 5 9.27 -32.97 41.55
C THR A 5 9.03 -31.49 41.27
N LEU A 6 10.05 -30.64 41.39
CA LEU A 6 9.97 -29.22 41.04
C LEU A 6 9.98 -29.06 39.52
N VAL A 7 8.83 -28.73 38.92
CA VAL A 7 8.72 -28.47 37.48
C VAL A 7 9.21 -27.04 37.20
N ILE A 8 10.46 -26.91 36.76
CA ILE A 8 11.14 -25.64 36.50
C ILE A 8 10.98 -25.13 35.06
N ALA A 9 10.49 -25.96 34.13
CA ALA A 9 10.37 -25.62 32.71
C ALA A 9 9.58 -24.32 32.42
N PRO A 10 8.39 -24.09 33.03
CA PRO A 10 7.61 -22.87 32.77
C PRO A 10 8.35 -21.58 33.13
N ILE A 11 9.26 -21.64 34.11
CA ILE A 11 10.03 -20.47 34.55
C ILE A 11 10.99 -20.03 33.44
N TYR A 12 11.64 -20.97 32.75
CA TYR A 12 12.57 -20.63 31.68
C TYR A 12 11.87 -20.11 30.43
N ASP A 13 10.70 -20.67 30.10
CA ASP A 13 9.90 -20.21 28.97
C ASP A 13 9.44 -18.75 29.15
N MET A 14 9.09 -18.33 30.38
CA MET A 14 8.81 -16.93 30.68
C MET A 14 10.01 -16.02 30.39
N PHE A 15 11.22 -16.43 30.76
CA PHE A 15 12.43 -15.64 30.48
C PHE A 15 12.80 -15.64 29.01
N PHE A 16 12.53 -16.72 28.28
CA PHE A 16 12.71 -16.77 26.82
C PHE A 16 11.77 -15.78 26.14
N ILE A 17 10.48 -15.82 26.49
CA ILE A 17 9.47 -14.89 25.96
C ILE A 17 9.83 -13.45 26.31
N LEU A 18 10.20 -13.17 27.57
CA LEU A 18 10.61 -11.83 28.00
C LEU A 18 11.84 -11.34 27.23
N THR A 19 12.85 -12.20 27.05
CA THR A 19 14.06 -11.80 26.32
C THR A 19 13.77 -11.56 24.84
N ALA A 20 12.94 -12.41 24.24
CA ALA A 20 12.49 -12.22 22.87
C ALA A 20 11.70 -10.91 22.72
N TRP A 21 10.78 -10.63 23.66
CA TRP A 21 10.04 -9.37 23.69
C TRP A 21 10.96 -8.15 23.85
N LEU A 22 11.94 -8.21 24.76
CA LEU A 22 12.93 -7.14 24.93
C LEU A 22 13.73 -6.90 23.65
N ALA A 23 14.10 -7.95 22.94
CA ALA A 23 14.87 -7.82 21.71
C ALA A 23 14.02 -7.32 20.52
N LEU A 24 12.84 -7.90 20.32
CA LEU A 24 11.96 -7.62 19.18
C LEU A 24 11.20 -6.31 19.34
N TYR A 25 10.67 -6.04 20.54
CA TYR A 25 9.81 -4.89 20.80
C TYR A 25 10.55 -3.73 21.46
N ALA A 26 11.41 -4.00 22.44
CA ALA A 26 12.15 -2.95 23.15
C ALA A 26 13.51 -2.60 22.50
N GLY A 27 13.84 -3.19 21.34
CA GLY A 27 15.05 -2.88 20.57
C GLY A 27 16.36 -3.26 21.26
N VAL A 28 16.32 -4.18 22.23
CA VAL A 28 17.53 -4.61 22.95
C VAL A 28 18.42 -5.44 22.03
N GLY A 29 19.62 -4.92 21.73
CA GLY A 29 20.56 -5.62 20.85
C GLY A 29 21.02 -6.99 21.37
N HIS A 30 21.39 -7.89 20.45
CA HIS A 30 21.79 -9.29 20.74
C HIS A 30 22.79 -9.43 21.91
N ARG A 31 23.77 -8.53 22.03
CA ARG A 31 24.76 -8.58 23.12
C ARG A 31 24.15 -8.26 24.49
N ALA A 32 23.23 -7.30 24.53
CA ALA A 32 22.54 -6.93 25.76
C ALA A 32 21.54 -8.03 26.16
N ALA A 33 20.80 -8.60 25.20
CA ALA A 33 19.95 -9.76 25.42
C ALA A 33 20.76 -10.98 25.94
N GLY A 34 21.92 -11.28 25.34
CA GLY A 34 22.82 -12.33 25.82
C GLY A 34 23.36 -12.09 27.23
N THR A 35 23.64 -10.82 27.58
CA THR A 35 24.03 -10.45 28.95
C THR A 35 22.88 -10.63 29.93
N PHE A 36 21.66 -10.24 29.56
CA PHE A 36 20.46 -10.44 30.35
C PHE A 36 20.22 -11.93 30.65
N LEU A 37 20.33 -12.80 29.64
CA LEU A 37 20.18 -14.24 29.79
C LEU A 37 21.20 -14.85 30.76
N LYS A 38 22.45 -14.40 30.68
CA LYS A 38 23.50 -14.81 31.62
C LYS A 38 23.19 -14.37 33.05
N ALA A 39 22.66 -13.15 33.23
CA ALA A 39 22.26 -12.64 34.54
C ALA A 39 21.09 -13.45 35.12
N VAL A 40 20.06 -13.73 34.31
CA VAL A 40 18.92 -14.58 34.70
C VAL A 40 19.40 -15.99 35.08
N GLN A 41 20.30 -16.58 34.30
CA GLN A 41 20.88 -17.90 34.60
C GLN A 41 21.59 -17.92 35.95
N LEU A 42 22.37 -16.87 36.26
CA LEU A 42 23.04 -16.73 37.55
C LEU A 42 22.02 -16.58 38.69
N ILE A 43 21.04 -15.69 38.55
CA ILE A 43 20.01 -15.45 39.57
C ILE A 43 19.22 -16.72 39.88
N LEU A 44 18.80 -17.47 38.86
CA LEU A 44 18.04 -18.70 39.03
C LEU A 44 18.89 -19.80 39.68
N LYS A 45 20.14 -19.95 39.24
CA LYS A 45 21.08 -20.90 39.86
C LYS A 45 21.29 -20.61 41.34
N THR A 46 21.53 -19.34 41.70
CA THR A 46 21.69 -18.93 43.10
C THR A 46 20.40 -19.11 43.91
N THR A 47 19.25 -18.72 43.36
CA THR A 47 17.95 -18.84 44.06
C THR A 47 17.59 -20.29 44.35
N LEU A 48 17.74 -21.19 43.37
CA LEU A 48 17.48 -22.61 43.56
C LEU A 48 18.47 -23.26 44.55
N GLN A 49 19.72 -22.84 44.54
CA GLN A 49 20.71 -23.27 45.55
C GLN A 49 20.30 -22.84 46.96
N LEU A 50 19.82 -21.61 47.16
CA LEU A 50 19.34 -21.11 48.45
C LEU A 50 18.09 -21.85 48.93
N ILE A 51 17.12 -22.06 48.05
CA ILE A 51 15.90 -22.85 48.35
C ILE A 51 16.29 -24.26 48.77
N TYR A 52 17.20 -24.89 48.03
CA TYR A 52 17.70 -26.22 48.38
C TYR A 52 18.36 -26.27 49.75
N LEU A 53 19.26 -25.32 50.05
CA LEU A 53 19.91 -25.21 51.36
C LEU A 53 18.89 -25.06 52.49
N ALA A 54 17.85 -24.24 52.29
CA ALA A 54 16.77 -24.05 53.26
C ALA A 54 15.95 -25.32 53.48
N LEU A 55 15.58 -26.03 52.41
CA LEU A 55 14.83 -27.29 52.49
C LEU A 55 15.63 -28.40 53.18
N LYS A 56 16.94 -28.49 52.90
CA LYS A 56 17.83 -29.44 53.57
C LYS A 56 17.97 -29.16 55.06
N GLN A 57 18.08 -27.90 55.46
CA GLN A 57 18.07 -27.50 56.87
C GLN A 57 16.73 -27.82 57.56
N GLY A 58 15.62 -27.78 56.81
CA GLY A 58 14.28 -28.16 57.26
C GLY A 58 14.02 -29.67 57.38
N GLY A 59 15.01 -30.54 57.13
CA GLY A 59 14.89 -31.99 57.28
C GLY A 59 14.27 -32.73 56.08
N PHE A 60 14.15 -32.09 54.92
CA PHE A 60 13.68 -32.73 53.69
C PHE A 60 14.84 -33.39 52.94
N GLU A 61 14.76 -34.69 52.66
CA GLU A 61 15.67 -35.39 51.76
C GLU A 61 15.26 -35.16 50.31
N ILE A 62 16.03 -34.34 49.59
CA ILE A 62 15.82 -34.05 48.16
C ILE A 62 17.07 -34.50 47.39
N GLU A 63 16.89 -35.42 46.43
CA GLU A 63 17.94 -35.81 45.49
C GLU A 63 18.25 -34.65 44.54
N VAL A 64 19.50 -34.20 44.51
CA VAL A 64 19.95 -33.12 43.62
C VAL A 64 20.51 -33.72 42.34
N PRO A 65 20.09 -33.29 41.15
CA PRO A 65 20.85 -33.52 39.94
C PRO A 65 22.25 -32.93 40.12
N SER A 66 23.30 -33.71 39.86
CA SER A 66 24.71 -33.36 40.13
C SER A 66 25.19 -32.04 39.49
N SER A 67 24.41 -31.47 38.57
CA SER A 67 24.44 -30.05 38.24
C SER A 67 23.03 -29.46 38.24
N LEU A 68 22.83 -28.39 39.00
CA LEU A 68 21.72 -27.44 38.81
C LEU A 68 22.01 -26.56 37.58
N ASP A 69 22.53 -27.16 36.51
CA ASP A 69 22.81 -26.48 35.25
C ASP A 69 21.52 -26.39 34.47
N ILE A 70 20.88 -25.25 34.62
CA ILE A 70 19.78 -24.86 33.78
C ILE A 70 20.37 -24.46 32.43
N PRO A 71 20.04 -25.16 31.33
CA PRO A 71 20.53 -24.83 30.01
C PRO A 71 19.74 -23.66 29.42
N ILE A 72 19.88 -22.47 30.01
CA ILE A 72 19.39 -21.22 29.44
C ILE A 72 20.28 -20.88 28.25
N PRO A 73 19.75 -20.82 27.01
CA PRO A 73 20.53 -20.37 25.88
C PRO A 73 21.03 -18.95 26.13
N VAL A 74 22.30 -18.69 25.81
CA VAL A 74 22.89 -17.34 25.87
C VAL A 74 22.82 -16.61 24.53
N ASP A 75 22.44 -17.33 23.46
CA ASP A 75 22.19 -16.77 22.14
C ASP A 75 20.68 -16.60 21.94
N LEU A 76 20.30 -15.36 21.62
CA LEU A 76 18.94 -14.96 21.29
C LEU A 76 18.35 -15.75 20.11
N ARG A 77 19.18 -16.18 19.16
CA ARG A 77 18.71 -17.01 18.02
C ARG A 77 18.21 -18.37 18.48
N THR A 78 18.86 -18.95 19.50
CA THR A 78 18.39 -20.20 20.10
C THR A 78 17.07 -20.01 20.83
N ILE A 79 16.81 -18.81 21.36
CA ILE A 79 15.50 -18.48 21.97
C ILE A 79 14.43 -18.40 20.90
N TYR A 80 14.68 -17.69 19.79
CA TYR A 80 13.72 -17.60 18.70
C TYR A 80 13.34 -18.97 18.16
N SER A 81 14.34 -19.82 17.90
CA SER A 81 14.11 -21.19 17.45
C SER A 81 13.36 -22.05 18.47
N LYS A 82 13.67 -21.94 19.78
CA LYS A 82 12.97 -22.71 20.82
C LYS A 82 11.56 -22.22 21.09
N ALA A 83 11.31 -20.93 20.94
CA ALA A 83 10.02 -20.30 21.14
C ALA A 83 9.16 -20.28 19.86
N ASP A 84 9.65 -20.90 18.78
CA ASP A 84 8.99 -20.93 17.47
C ASP A 84 8.66 -19.52 16.92
N LEU A 85 9.59 -18.58 17.16
CA LEU A 85 9.49 -17.18 16.72
C LEU A 85 10.28 -16.91 15.44
N ASP A 86 11.10 -17.86 14.98
CA ASP A 86 11.82 -17.72 13.73
C ASP A 86 10.84 -17.85 12.56
N PRO A 87 10.70 -16.82 11.70
CA PRO A 87 9.86 -16.94 10.53
C PRO A 87 10.41 -17.99 9.58
N ASP A 88 9.51 -18.67 8.88
CA ASP A 88 9.87 -19.57 7.78
C ASP A 88 10.29 -18.73 6.56
N LEU A 89 11.61 -18.60 6.39
CA LEU A 89 12.24 -17.75 5.38
C LEU A 89 12.87 -18.59 4.27
N ARG A 90 12.50 -18.27 3.03
CA ARG A 90 13.21 -18.74 1.84
C ARG A 90 14.25 -17.69 1.44
N ARG A 91 15.49 -18.13 1.23
CA ARG A 91 16.60 -17.28 0.77
C ARG A 91 17.17 -17.81 -0.52
N VAL A 92 17.34 -16.92 -1.47
CA VAL A 92 17.79 -17.25 -2.83
C VAL A 92 18.91 -16.30 -3.25
N CYS A 93 19.92 -16.82 -3.93
CA CYS A 93 20.95 -15.96 -4.54
C CYS A 93 20.38 -15.24 -5.75
N VAL A 94 20.53 -13.92 -5.77
CA VAL A 94 20.14 -13.10 -6.91
C VAL A 94 21.29 -12.21 -7.35
N CYS A 95 21.31 -11.83 -8.63
CA CYS A 95 22.24 -10.82 -9.11
C CYS A 95 21.99 -9.47 -8.44
N PRO A 96 22.99 -8.78 -7.85
CA PRO A 96 22.78 -7.49 -7.19
C PRO A 96 22.36 -6.35 -8.14
N THR A 97 22.50 -6.54 -9.45
CA THR A 97 22.16 -5.52 -10.46
C THR A 97 20.82 -5.78 -11.13
N CYS A 98 20.59 -7.01 -11.62
CA CYS A 98 19.37 -7.35 -12.36
C CYS A 98 18.41 -8.28 -11.62
N PHE A 99 18.76 -8.76 -10.44
CA PHE A 99 17.96 -9.71 -9.63
C PHE A 99 17.64 -11.07 -10.25
N GLN A 100 18.32 -11.46 -11.34
CA GLN A 100 18.27 -12.82 -11.86
C GLN A 100 18.59 -13.83 -10.74
N GLU A 101 17.72 -14.82 -10.55
CA GLU A 101 17.85 -15.89 -9.56
C GLU A 101 18.88 -16.94 -10.02
N TYR A 102 19.67 -17.42 -9.05
CA TYR A 102 20.67 -18.47 -9.22
C TYR A 102 20.58 -19.50 -8.08
N ASP A 103 20.79 -20.77 -8.41
CA ASP A 103 20.89 -21.82 -7.41
C ASP A 103 22.17 -21.66 -6.57
N MET A 104 22.04 -21.87 -5.26
CA MET A 104 23.13 -21.85 -4.30
C MET A 104 24.03 -23.09 -4.38
N SER A 105 23.52 -24.19 -4.94
CA SER A 105 24.21 -25.48 -5.05
C SER A 105 25.22 -25.53 -6.20
N THR A 106 25.07 -24.66 -7.20
CA THR A 106 25.92 -24.64 -8.39
C THR A 106 27.27 -23.99 -8.09
N GLN A 107 28.36 -24.77 -8.19
CA GLN A 107 29.74 -24.31 -8.13
C GLN A 107 30.15 -23.48 -9.37
N VAL A 108 29.34 -22.53 -9.80
CA VAL A 108 29.63 -21.71 -10.99
C VAL A 108 30.60 -20.60 -10.62
N GLU A 109 31.52 -20.26 -11.53
CA GLU A 109 32.32 -19.04 -11.44
C GLU A 109 31.47 -17.78 -11.67
N VAL A 110 31.28 -17.07 -10.55
CA VAL A 110 31.38 -15.62 -10.34
C VAL A 110 30.39 -14.65 -11.03
N LEU A 111 30.03 -14.72 -12.32
CA LEU A 111 29.36 -13.60 -13.02
C LEU A 111 27.91 -13.89 -13.49
N CYS A 112 27.08 -12.85 -13.51
CA CYS A 112 25.71 -12.88 -14.02
C CYS A 112 25.67 -12.98 -15.56
N ASP A 113 25.00 -13.99 -16.09
CA ASP A 113 24.89 -14.29 -17.52
C ASP A 113 23.62 -13.73 -18.21
N TYR A 114 22.78 -13.02 -17.45
CA TYR A 114 21.53 -12.44 -17.94
C TYR A 114 21.73 -11.47 -19.13
N ARG A 115 20.77 -11.52 -20.07
CA ARG A 115 20.66 -10.61 -21.23
C ARG A 115 19.23 -10.05 -21.31
N HIS A 116 19.09 -8.74 -21.51
CA HIS A 116 17.78 -8.07 -21.63
C HIS A 116 16.95 -8.50 -22.85
N SER A 117 17.61 -9.03 -23.88
CA SER A 117 16.94 -9.62 -25.03
C SER A 117 17.81 -10.70 -25.66
N SER A 118 17.19 -11.54 -26.51
CA SER A 118 17.88 -12.62 -27.22
C SER A 118 19.03 -12.10 -28.11
N ARG A 119 18.86 -10.92 -28.71
CA ARG A 119 19.89 -10.27 -29.55
C ARG A 119 20.83 -9.33 -28.79
N ALA A 120 20.62 -9.09 -27.49
CA ALA A 120 21.46 -8.20 -26.72
C ALA A 120 22.89 -8.76 -26.65
N ARG A 121 23.88 -8.02 -27.18
CA ARG A 121 25.29 -8.44 -27.20
C ARG A 121 25.90 -8.46 -25.79
N LYS A 122 25.53 -7.48 -24.96
CA LYS A 122 26.04 -7.27 -23.61
C LYS A 122 25.29 -8.13 -22.59
N ARG A 123 26.03 -8.84 -21.74
CA ARG A 123 25.53 -9.53 -20.56
C ARG A 123 25.59 -8.60 -19.35
N CYS A 124 24.90 -8.95 -18.28
CA CYS A 124 25.00 -8.22 -17.02
C CYS A 124 26.42 -8.26 -16.43
N ASP A 125 27.09 -9.42 -16.51
CA ASP A 125 28.47 -9.68 -16.06
C ASP A 125 28.77 -9.22 -14.62
N THR A 126 27.74 -9.05 -13.79
CA THR A 126 27.89 -8.63 -12.41
C THR A 126 28.34 -9.80 -11.54
N VAL A 127 29.34 -9.56 -10.67
CA VAL A 127 29.81 -10.56 -9.72
C VAL A 127 28.71 -10.95 -8.72
N LEU A 128 28.44 -12.24 -8.58
CA LEU A 128 27.39 -12.83 -7.73
C LEU A 128 27.89 -13.23 -6.34
N TRP A 129 29.19 -13.50 -6.18
CA TRP A 129 29.75 -14.10 -4.96
C TRP A 129 30.86 -13.23 -4.34
N THR A 130 31.06 -13.36 -3.04
CA THR A 130 32.14 -12.72 -2.30
C THR A 130 32.64 -13.66 -1.19
N TYR A 131 33.74 -13.32 -0.53
CA TYR A 131 34.27 -14.10 0.59
C TYR A 131 34.13 -13.31 1.89
N ARG A 132 33.68 -13.97 2.94
CA ARG A 132 33.57 -13.40 4.30
C ARG A 132 34.23 -14.29 5.32
N GLN A 133 34.85 -13.66 6.32
CA GLN A 133 35.38 -14.36 7.49
C GLN A 133 34.22 -14.70 8.43
N VAL A 134 33.98 -16.00 8.65
CA VAL A 134 32.98 -16.52 9.60
C VAL A 134 33.69 -17.47 10.54
N ASN A 135 33.71 -17.16 11.84
CA ASN A 135 34.40 -17.95 12.87
C ASN A 135 35.89 -18.22 12.59
N GLY A 136 36.57 -17.31 11.88
CA GLY A 136 37.99 -17.44 11.51
C GLY A 136 38.24 -18.20 10.21
N GLU A 137 37.20 -18.73 9.56
CA GLU A 137 37.28 -19.38 8.25
C GLU A 137 36.75 -18.46 7.14
N GLN A 138 37.43 -18.45 5.99
CA GLN A 138 36.91 -17.77 4.80
C GLN A 138 35.84 -18.63 4.14
N LYS A 139 34.60 -18.15 4.20
CA LYS A 139 33.45 -18.78 3.55
C LYS A 139 33.02 -17.94 2.35
N ARG A 140 32.83 -18.60 1.20
CA ARG A 140 32.18 -18.00 0.03
C ARG A 140 30.70 -17.79 0.34
N VAL A 141 30.21 -16.58 0.11
CA VAL A 141 28.82 -16.18 0.34
C VAL A 141 28.29 -15.36 -0.84
N PRO A 142 26.97 -15.36 -1.10
CA PRO A 142 26.37 -14.50 -2.12
C PRO A 142 26.61 -13.02 -1.83
N ARG A 143 26.70 -12.20 -2.87
CA ARG A 143 26.71 -10.74 -2.74
C ARG A 143 25.33 -10.17 -2.46
N CYS A 144 24.29 -10.85 -2.92
CA CYS A 144 22.91 -10.46 -2.71
C CYS A 144 22.04 -11.69 -2.48
N LEU A 145 21.17 -11.61 -1.48
CA LEU A 145 20.16 -12.60 -1.18
C LEU A 145 18.80 -11.93 -1.28
N TYR A 146 17.90 -12.55 -2.03
CA TYR A 146 16.49 -12.24 -1.95
C TYR A 146 15.86 -13.12 -0.87
N THR A 147 15.15 -12.49 0.06
CA THR A 147 14.50 -13.16 1.18
C THR A 147 13.00 -12.97 1.09
N SER A 148 12.27 -14.08 1.11
CA SER A 148 10.81 -14.12 1.16
C SER A 148 10.34 -14.98 2.33
N THR A 149 9.11 -14.74 2.77
CA THR A 149 8.45 -15.50 3.83
C THR A 149 7.52 -16.56 3.23
N SER A 150 7.38 -17.70 3.90
CA SER A 150 6.42 -18.74 3.50
C SER A 150 4.98 -18.31 3.75
N PHE A 151 4.20 -18.16 2.68
CA PHE A 151 2.78 -17.82 2.77
C PHE A 151 1.98 -18.91 3.48
N ARG A 152 2.29 -20.19 3.23
CA ARG A 152 1.65 -21.32 3.92
C ARG A 152 1.86 -21.25 5.43
N SER A 153 3.10 -21.04 5.87
CA SER A 153 3.45 -21.01 7.29
C SER A 153 2.80 -19.82 8.00
N TRP A 154 2.85 -18.63 7.38
CA TRP A 154 2.18 -17.44 7.90
C TRP A 154 0.65 -17.61 7.97
N LEU A 155 0.02 -18.09 6.89
CA LEU A 155 -1.42 -18.27 6.84
C LEU A 155 -1.90 -19.32 7.86
N SER A 156 -1.14 -20.40 8.05
CA SER A 156 -1.43 -21.40 9.08
C SER A 156 -1.41 -20.78 10.48
N SER A 157 -0.40 -19.95 10.79
CA SER A 157 -0.32 -19.25 12.07
C SER A 157 -1.48 -18.27 12.26
N MET A 158 -1.82 -17.50 11.22
CA MET A 158 -2.95 -16.56 11.24
C MET A 158 -4.27 -17.26 11.55
N LEU A 159 -4.56 -18.39 10.89
CA LEU A 159 -5.84 -19.12 11.00
C LEU A 159 -5.99 -19.91 12.30
N LEU A 160 -4.90 -20.17 13.03
CA LEU A 160 -4.94 -20.76 14.37
C LEU A 160 -5.38 -19.76 15.44
N ARG A 161 -5.55 -18.47 15.11
CA ARG A 161 -6.01 -17.45 16.07
C ARG A 161 -7.54 -17.46 16.20
N PRO A 162 -8.09 -17.64 17.42
CA PRO A 162 -9.55 -17.69 17.64
C PRO A 162 -10.29 -16.45 17.15
N SER A 163 -9.70 -15.27 17.34
CA SER A 163 -10.28 -14.00 16.91
C SER A 163 -10.41 -13.90 15.39
N ILE A 164 -9.37 -14.33 14.66
CA ILE A 164 -9.35 -14.33 13.20
C ILE A 164 -10.36 -15.32 12.64
N ASP A 165 -10.36 -16.56 13.13
CA ASP A 165 -11.28 -17.60 12.68
C ASP A 165 -12.74 -17.17 12.86
N LYS A 166 -13.05 -16.54 14.01
CA LYS A 166 -14.37 -15.94 14.25
C LYS A 166 -14.68 -14.83 13.25
N CYS A 167 -13.76 -13.87 13.04
CA CYS A 167 -13.97 -12.77 12.10
C CYS A 167 -14.26 -13.27 10.67
N LEU A 168 -13.54 -14.29 10.20
CA LEU A 168 -13.76 -14.87 8.86
C LEU A 168 -15.14 -15.51 8.74
N LYS A 169 -15.58 -16.25 9.76
CA LYS A 169 -16.92 -16.85 9.80
C LYS A 169 -18.03 -15.82 9.85
N ASP A 170 -17.87 -14.80 10.69
CA ASP A 170 -18.83 -13.70 10.81
C ASP A 170 -18.92 -12.92 9.47
N ALA A 171 -17.78 -12.63 8.84
CA ALA A 171 -17.72 -11.96 7.53
C ALA A 171 -18.41 -12.79 6.44
N PHE A 172 -18.14 -14.09 6.40
CA PHE A 172 -18.76 -15.00 5.43
C PHE A 172 -20.28 -15.09 5.63
N ALA A 173 -20.73 -15.32 6.88
CA ALA A 173 -22.16 -15.36 7.20
C ALA A 173 -22.88 -14.06 6.84
N ASN A 174 -22.25 -12.90 7.10
CA ASN A 174 -22.80 -11.61 6.71
C ASN A 174 -22.89 -11.45 5.20
N SER A 175 -21.90 -11.93 4.44
CA SER A 175 -21.90 -11.87 2.97
C SER A 175 -23.04 -12.68 2.35
N GLN A 176 -23.40 -13.83 2.93
CA GLN A 176 -24.49 -14.68 2.45
C GLN A 176 -25.87 -14.07 2.73
N ASN A 177 -25.99 -13.27 3.78
CA ASN A 177 -27.25 -12.64 4.18
C ASN A 177 -27.50 -11.29 3.47
N LYS A 178 -26.49 -10.71 2.84
CA LYS A 178 -26.63 -9.45 2.09
C LYS A 178 -27.27 -9.74 0.75
N ASN A 179 -28.59 -9.52 0.66
CA ASN A 179 -29.24 -9.21 -0.61
C ASN A 179 -28.78 -7.81 -1.04
N SER A 180 -27.58 -7.71 -1.60
CA SER A 180 -27.01 -6.47 -2.10
C SER A 180 -27.83 -6.00 -3.30
N PHE A 181 -28.88 -5.21 -3.05
CA PHE A 181 -29.56 -4.45 -4.08
C PHE A 181 -28.54 -3.49 -4.72
N GLN A 182 -28.48 -3.48 -6.06
CA GLN A 182 -27.69 -2.50 -6.81
C GLN A 182 -28.06 -1.09 -6.34
N GLY A 183 -27.07 -0.34 -5.84
CA GLY A 183 -27.22 1.06 -5.40
C GLY A 183 -27.37 1.29 -3.89
N ALA A 184 -27.29 0.25 -3.04
CA ALA A 184 -27.22 0.42 -1.59
C ALA A 184 -25.87 0.99 -1.11
N ASP A 185 -25.84 1.54 0.10
CA ASP A 185 -24.62 2.05 0.73
C ASP A 185 -23.61 0.92 0.98
N MET A 186 -22.44 1.06 0.39
CA MET A 186 -21.28 0.19 0.55
C MET A 186 -20.37 0.73 1.64
N HIS A 187 -20.02 -0.11 2.61
CA HIS A 187 -19.18 0.26 3.76
C HIS A 187 -17.80 -0.39 3.72
N ASP A 188 -17.62 -1.39 2.86
CA ASP A 188 -16.34 -2.05 2.62
C ASP A 188 -16.34 -2.70 1.23
N ILE A 189 -15.18 -3.18 0.78
CA ILE A 189 -15.02 -3.91 -0.47
C ILE A 189 -15.94 -5.14 -0.54
N SER A 190 -16.27 -5.77 0.59
CA SER A 190 -17.16 -6.93 0.64
C SER A 190 -18.61 -6.63 0.20
N ASP A 191 -19.00 -5.35 0.17
CA ASP A 191 -20.31 -4.89 -0.33
C ASP A 191 -20.31 -4.62 -1.85
N SER A 192 -19.13 -4.60 -2.46
CA SER A 192 -18.93 -4.06 -3.80
C SER A 192 -19.40 -5.00 -4.93
N PRO A 193 -19.73 -4.45 -6.11
CA PRO A 193 -19.94 -5.24 -7.32
C PRO A 193 -18.74 -6.12 -7.69
N PHE A 194 -17.51 -5.68 -7.43
CA PHE A 194 -16.32 -6.53 -7.59
C PHE A 194 -16.45 -7.80 -6.74
N TRP A 195 -16.78 -7.67 -5.45
CA TRP A 195 -16.90 -8.83 -4.56
C TRP A 195 -18.01 -9.79 -5.01
N GLN A 196 -19.12 -9.23 -5.52
CA GLN A 196 -20.19 -10.03 -6.13
C GLN A 196 -19.70 -10.81 -7.37
N SER A 197 -18.84 -10.20 -8.20
CA SER A 197 -18.31 -10.85 -9.41
C SER A 197 -17.45 -12.09 -9.12
N ILE A 198 -16.82 -12.15 -7.94
CA ILE A 198 -15.97 -13.25 -7.50
C ILE A 198 -16.68 -14.25 -6.56
N GLN A 199 -18.02 -14.16 -6.42
CA GLN A 199 -18.79 -15.08 -5.56
C GLN A 199 -18.59 -16.55 -5.93
N SER A 200 -18.36 -16.85 -7.21
CA SER A 200 -18.03 -18.22 -7.66
C SER A 200 -16.77 -18.79 -6.98
N PHE A 201 -15.84 -17.92 -6.57
CA PHE A 201 -14.68 -18.28 -5.76
C PHE A 201 -15.02 -18.25 -4.26
N CYS A 202 -15.72 -17.23 -3.75
CA CYS A 202 -16.01 -17.04 -2.32
C CYS A 202 -17.12 -17.98 -1.78
N GLN A 203 -16.89 -19.28 -1.84
CA GLN A 203 -17.85 -20.33 -1.47
C GLN A 203 -17.72 -20.84 -0.02
N SER A 204 -16.70 -20.38 0.71
CA SER A 204 -16.38 -20.80 2.08
C SER A 204 -15.76 -19.64 2.85
N GLU A 205 -15.86 -19.64 4.18
CA GLU A 205 -15.20 -18.67 5.05
C GLU A 205 -13.66 -18.71 4.94
N TYR A 206 -13.11 -19.79 4.37
CA TYR A 206 -11.68 -19.98 4.14
C TYR A 206 -11.26 -19.80 2.67
N HIS A 207 -12.13 -19.20 1.83
CA HIS A 207 -11.76 -18.72 0.50
C HIS A 207 -11.42 -17.23 0.59
N LEU A 208 -10.13 -16.96 0.72
CA LEU A 208 -9.58 -15.67 1.13
C LEU A 208 -9.19 -14.81 -0.06
N VAL A 209 -9.50 -13.53 0.02
CA VAL A 209 -9.22 -12.49 -0.95
C VAL A 209 -8.16 -11.56 -0.35
N PHE A 210 -7.09 -11.32 -1.08
CA PHE A 210 -6.00 -10.46 -0.68
C PHE A 210 -5.84 -9.27 -1.62
N ALA A 211 -5.45 -8.12 -1.07
CA ALA A 211 -4.90 -6.99 -1.82
C ALA A 211 -3.38 -7.07 -1.80
N SER A 212 -2.71 -6.68 -2.88
CA SER A 212 -1.25 -6.50 -2.90
C SER A 212 -0.89 -5.04 -2.70
N TYR A 213 0.17 -4.78 -1.95
CA TYR A 213 0.82 -3.49 -1.85
C TYR A 213 2.30 -3.62 -2.20
N ILE A 214 2.77 -2.65 -2.99
CA ILE A 214 4.18 -2.51 -3.34
C ILE A 214 4.57 -1.04 -3.37
N ASP A 215 5.65 -0.73 -2.68
CA ASP A 215 6.25 0.59 -2.67
C ASP A 215 7.71 0.52 -2.18
N TRP A 216 8.47 1.59 -2.41
CA TRP A 216 9.87 1.73 -2.04
C TRP A 216 10.08 2.81 -0.98
N PHE A 217 10.86 2.44 0.04
CA PHE A 217 11.23 3.34 1.12
C PHE A 217 12.74 3.37 1.31
N ASN A 218 13.24 4.40 1.98
CA ASN A 218 14.64 4.43 2.39
C ASN A 218 14.83 3.86 3.80
N PRO A 219 15.51 2.71 3.94
CA PRO A 219 15.71 2.09 5.23
C PRO A 219 16.79 2.78 6.10
N LEU A 220 17.50 3.79 5.56
CA LEU A 220 18.41 4.66 6.33
C LEU A 220 17.70 5.88 6.93
N GLY A 221 16.41 6.04 6.63
CA GLY A 221 15.66 7.25 6.95
C GLY A 221 16.15 8.46 6.16
N ASN A 222 15.42 9.55 6.31
CA ASN A 222 15.50 10.66 5.40
C ASN A 222 16.18 11.84 6.08
N LYS A 223 17.51 11.87 5.98
CA LYS A 223 18.35 12.91 6.57
C LYS A 223 18.98 13.73 5.44
N ILE A 224 18.99 15.06 5.58
CA ILE A 224 19.42 16.05 4.57
C ILE A 224 20.81 15.76 3.96
N ALA A 225 21.71 15.09 4.70
CA ALA A 225 23.03 14.65 4.21
C ALA A 225 23.28 13.14 4.41
N GLY A 226 22.21 12.36 4.55
CA GLY A 226 22.25 10.91 4.72
C GLY A 226 22.39 10.19 3.39
N LYS A 227 23.09 9.05 3.38
CA LYS A 227 23.10 8.18 2.20
C LYS A 227 21.67 7.74 1.91
N SER A 228 21.21 7.93 0.68
CA SER A 228 19.94 7.36 0.24
C SER A 228 20.11 5.92 -0.21
N ARG A 229 19.14 5.08 0.11
CA ARG A 229 18.98 3.72 -0.41
C ARG A 229 17.50 3.48 -0.64
N SER A 230 17.17 2.58 -1.56
CA SER A 230 15.79 2.20 -1.85
C SER A 230 15.60 0.71 -1.57
N CYS A 231 14.63 0.39 -0.73
CA CYS A 231 14.18 -0.97 -0.41
C CYS A 231 12.69 -1.04 -0.72
N GLY A 232 12.29 -1.98 -1.57
CA GLY A 232 10.87 -2.19 -1.85
C GLY A 232 10.25 -3.19 -0.87
N ALA A 233 9.02 -2.94 -0.43
CA ALA A 233 8.23 -3.89 0.32
C ALA A 233 7.15 -4.50 -0.58
N ILE A 234 6.97 -5.82 -0.54
CA ILE A 234 5.83 -6.51 -1.17
C ILE A 234 4.98 -7.11 -0.06
N VAL A 235 3.71 -6.74 -0.01
CA VAL A 235 2.83 -6.96 1.13
C VAL A 235 1.46 -7.45 0.67
N LEU A 236 0.82 -8.33 1.44
CA LEU A 236 -0.56 -8.74 1.23
C LEU A 236 -1.45 -8.40 2.42
N TYR A 237 -2.65 -7.92 2.14
CA TYR A 237 -3.70 -7.62 3.11
C TYR A 237 -4.90 -8.54 2.92
N CYS A 238 -5.34 -9.24 3.97
CA CYS A 238 -6.51 -10.12 3.89
C CYS A 238 -7.80 -9.28 3.93
N LEU A 239 -8.47 -9.14 2.79
CA LEU A 239 -9.66 -8.31 2.64
C LEU A 239 -10.91 -8.90 3.31
N ASN A 240 -10.91 -10.21 3.62
CA ASN A 240 -11.98 -10.83 4.41
C ASN A 240 -11.99 -10.38 5.88
N LEU A 241 -10.90 -9.79 6.37
CA LEU A 241 -10.87 -9.23 7.72
C LEU A 241 -11.58 -7.88 7.78
N PRO A 242 -12.27 -7.57 8.90
CA PRO A 242 -12.79 -6.24 9.18
C PRO A 242 -11.70 -5.17 9.11
N LEU A 243 -12.07 -3.97 8.66
CA LEU A 243 -11.15 -2.86 8.42
C LEU A 243 -10.33 -2.49 9.66
N GLU A 244 -10.92 -2.63 10.85
CA GLU A 244 -10.31 -2.27 12.13
C GLU A 244 -9.09 -3.13 12.48
N ILE A 245 -9.03 -4.36 11.94
CA ILE A 245 -7.94 -5.30 12.22
C ILE A 245 -7.12 -5.68 10.99
N ARG A 246 -7.65 -5.46 9.78
CA ARG A 246 -7.04 -5.84 8.48
C ARG A 246 -5.59 -5.37 8.33
N PHE A 247 -5.29 -4.16 8.79
CA PHE A 247 -3.99 -3.51 8.62
C PHE A 247 -3.12 -3.52 9.87
N LEU A 248 -3.52 -4.23 10.93
CA LEU A 248 -2.66 -4.44 12.10
C LEU A 248 -1.46 -5.30 11.71
N GLN A 249 -0.26 -4.98 12.21
CA GLN A 249 0.99 -5.63 11.83
C GLN A 249 0.93 -7.16 11.93
N GLU A 250 0.24 -7.69 12.94
CA GLU A 250 0.05 -9.12 13.15
C GLU A 250 -0.87 -9.82 12.13
N ASN A 251 -1.59 -9.05 11.30
CA ASN A 251 -2.53 -9.53 10.28
C ASN A 251 -2.07 -9.20 8.85
N VAL A 252 -0.95 -8.51 8.72
CA VAL A 252 -0.34 -8.16 7.44
C VAL A 252 0.73 -9.20 7.08
N PHE A 253 0.73 -9.66 5.83
CA PHE A 253 1.76 -10.58 5.34
C PHE A 253 2.82 -9.81 4.55
N LEU A 254 4.02 -9.67 5.12
CA LEU A 254 5.18 -9.16 4.41
C LEU A 254 5.78 -10.27 3.54
N VAL A 255 5.43 -10.33 2.25
CA VAL A 255 5.90 -11.37 1.33
C VAL A 255 7.41 -11.38 1.22
N SER A 256 8.01 -10.21 1.01
CA SER A 256 9.44 -10.06 0.76
C SER A 256 9.87 -8.61 0.81
N LEU A 257 11.17 -8.41 1.04
CA LEU A 257 11.85 -7.14 0.81
C LEU A 257 12.69 -7.24 -0.47
N ILE A 258 12.49 -6.28 -1.37
CA ILE A 258 13.25 -6.15 -2.61
C ILE A 258 14.69 -5.75 -2.26
N PRO A 259 15.71 -6.40 -2.85
CA PRO A 259 17.08 -6.20 -2.43
C PRO A 259 17.61 -4.77 -2.67
N LEU A 260 18.41 -4.31 -1.71
CA LEU A 260 19.14 -3.04 -1.73
C LEU A 260 20.32 -3.05 -2.72
N PRO A 261 20.86 -1.87 -3.13
CA PRO A 261 20.59 -0.52 -2.62
C PRO A 261 19.64 0.32 -3.48
N ASN A 262 19.26 -0.16 -4.65
CA ASN A 262 18.55 0.62 -5.65
C ASN A 262 17.12 0.14 -5.80
N GLU A 263 16.26 1.05 -6.24
CA GLU A 263 14.91 0.70 -6.66
C GLU A 263 14.96 -0.34 -7.77
N ALA A 264 14.03 -1.29 -7.73
CA ALA A 264 14.00 -2.33 -8.75
C ALA A 264 13.52 -1.76 -10.08
N THR A 265 14.25 -2.05 -11.14
CA THR A 265 13.76 -1.84 -12.50
C THR A 265 12.65 -2.84 -12.81
N VAL A 266 11.86 -2.57 -13.86
CA VAL A 266 10.87 -3.52 -14.42
C VAL A 266 11.50 -4.89 -14.65
N TRP A 267 12.72 -4.93 -15.18
CA TRP A 267 13.47 -6.16 -15.41
C TRP A 267 13.82 -6.88 -14.10
N GLY A 268 14.27 -6.12 -13.10
CA GLY A 268 14.56 -6.65 -11.77
C GLY A 268 13.34 -7.30 -11.13
N LEU A 269 12.20 -6.61 -11.15
CA LEU A 269 10.93 -7.14 -10.65
C LEU A 269 10.48 -8.38 -11.41
N ASN A 270 10.62 -8.41 -12.73
CA ASN A 270 10.26 -9.56 -13.54
C ASN A 270 11.04 -10.84 -13.19
N HIS A 271 12.21 -10.73 -12.56
CA HIS A 271 12.93 -11.90 -12.02
C HIS A 271 12.47 -12.32 -10.63
N LEU A 272 11.93 -11.40 -9.83
CA LEU A 272 11.46 -11.68 -8.47
C LEU A 272 10.00 -12.14 -8.43
N LEU A 273 9.16 -11.56 -9.28
CA LEU A 273 7.72 -11.80 -9.40
C LEU A 273 7.31 -13.26 -9.67
N PRO A 274 8.06 -14.10 -10.42
CA PRO A 274 7.69 -15.50 -10.62
C PRO A 274 7.54 -16.25 -9.28
N HIS A 275 8.35 -15.91 -8.27
CA HIS A 275 8.21 -16.51 -6.94
C HIS A 275 6.90 -16.09 -6.26
N PHE A 276 6.51 -14.82 -6.38
CA PHE A 276 5.23 -14.32 -5.89
C PHE A 276 4.06 -15.05 -6.57
N VAL A 277 4.07 -15.10 -7.91
CA VAL A 277 3.03 -15.76 -8.72
C VAL A 277 2.90 -17.23 -8.32
N HIS A 278 4.02 -17.96 -8.22
CA HIS A 278 3.99 -19.36 -7.79
C HIS A 278 3.37 -19.52 -6.40
N THR A 279 3.81 -18.71 -5.43
CA THR A 279 3.33 -18.76 -4.03
C THR A 279 1.83 -18.56 -3.92
N ILE A 280 1.26 -17.63 -4.70
CA ILE A 280 -0.19 -17.38 -4.71
C ILE A 280 -0.94 -18.48 -5.47
N MET A 281 -0.41 -18.93 -6.61
CA MET A 281 -1.06 -19.98 -7.41
C MET A 281 -1.12 -21.32 -6.69
N GLU A 282 -0.21 -21.61 -5.75
CA GLU A 282 -0.32 -22.79 -4.88
C GLU A 282 -1.57 -22.79 -3.99
N PHE A 283 -2.20 -21.63 -3.78
CA PHE A 283 -3.43 -21.47 -3.00
C PHE A 283 -4.66 -21.15 -3.87
N ASP A 284 -4.51 -21.02 -5.19
CA ASP A 284 -5.66 -20.97 -6.09
C ASP A 284 -6.41 -22.32 -6.07
N ASN A 285 -7.61 -22.36 -6.64
CA ASN A 285 -8.49 -23.53 -6.60
C ASN A 285 -7.78 -24.86 -6.97
N PRO A 286 -7.91 -25.92 -6.15
CA PRO A 286 -8.80 -26.06 -4.99
C PRO A 286 -8.26 -25.48 -3.66
N GLY A 287 -7.04 -24.96 -3.59
CA GLY A 287 -6.40 -24.51 -2.36
C GLY A 287 -5.64 -25.63 -1.64
N GLN A 288 -5.31 -25.41 -0.35
CA GLN A 288 -4.51 -26.32 0.46
C GLN A 288 -5.20 -26.68 1.78
N ILE A 289 -4.96 -27.89 2.27
CA ILE A 289 -5.45 -28.30 3.60
C ILE A 289 -4.56 -27.67 4.68
N LEU A 290 -5.17 -26.79 5.49
CA LEU A 290 -4.55 -26.13 6.64
C LEU A 290 -5.42 -26.30 7.89
N ALA A 291 -4.78 -26.43 9.06
CA ALA A 291 -5.49 -26.38 10.34
C ALA A 291 -5.94 -24.95 10.66
N THR A 292 -7.14 -24.82 11.20
CA THR A 292 -7.67 -23.56 11.72
C THR A 292 -8.04 -23.74 13.18
N TRP A 293 -8.31 -22.63 13.88
CA TRP A 293 -8.76 -22.70 15.27
C TRP A 293 -9.99 -23.60 15.44
N SER A 294 -11.00 -23.44 14.57
CA SER A 294 -12.22 -24.25 14.60
C SER A 294 -12.07 -25.64 13.99
N HIS A 295 -11.11 -25.82 13.07
CA HIS A 295 -10.86 -27.10 12.39
C HIS A 295 -9.40 -27.56 12.57
N PRO A 296 -9.00 -28.05 13.77
CA PRO A 296 -7.63 -28.51 14.01
C PRO A 296 -7.20 -29.70 13.12
N GLY A 297 -8.17 -30.49 12.63
CA GLY A 297 -7.93 -31.60 11.70
C GLY A 297 -7.63 -31.18 10.26
N GLY A 298 -7.71 -29.88 9.96
CA GLY A 298 -7.52 -29.34 8.62
C GLY A 298 -8.83 -29.08 7.89
N VAL A 299 -8.87 -27.97 7.14
CA VAL A 299 -9.91 -27.61 6.17
C VAL A 299 -9.24 -27.12 4.89
N LEU A 300 -9.95 -27.20 3.77
CA LEU A 300 -9.48 -26.65 2.51
C LEU A 300 -9.52 -25.11 2.57
N VAL A 301 -8.36 -24.48 2.39
CA VAL A 301 -8.17 -23.03 2.40
C VAL A 301 -7.67 -22.61 1.02
N ALA A 302 -8.39 -21.71 0.36
CA ALA A 302 -8.01 -21.14 -0.93
C ALA A 302 -7.74 -19.64 -0.78
N ALA A 303 -6.85 -19.09 -1.61
CA ALA A 303 -6.53 -17.67 -1.59
C ALA A 303 -6.30 -17.11 -3.00
N ARG A 304 -6.74 -15.87 -3.22
CA ARG A 304 -6.49 -15.12 -4.45
C ARG A 304 -6.11 -13.67 -4.16
N VAL A 305 -5.28 -13.09 -5.02
CA VAL A 305 -4.88 -11.68 -4.92
C VAL A 305 -5.55 -10.88 -6.03
N TYR A 306 -6.26 -9.82 -5.66
CA TYR A 306 -6.99 -8.98 -6.62
C TYR A 306 -6.47 -7.55 -6.64
N PRO A 307 -6.98 -6.59 -5.84
CA PRO A 307 -6.59 -5.21 -6.05
C PRO A 307 -5.10 -5.02 -5.77
N ASN A 308 -4.41 -4.43 -6.74
CA ASN A 308 -3.10 -3.84 -6.54
C ASN A 308 -3.25 -2.42 -6.02
N ILE A 309 -2.68 -2.17 -4.84
CA ILE A 309 -2.65 -0.88 -4.16
C ILE A 309 -1.20 -0.39 -4.22
N ALA A 310 -0.93 0.58 -5.09
CA ALA A 310 0.38 1.23 -5.19
C ALA A 310 0.22 2.56 -5.92
N ASP A 311 1.25 3.40 -5.89
CA ASP A 311 1.30 4.53 -6.83
C ASP A 311 1.34 4.02 -8.30
N LEU A 312 1.16 4.94 -9.26
CA LEU A 312 1.11 4.60 -10.68
C LEU A 312 2.43 4.05 -11.23
N LEU A 313 3.58 4.56 -10.77
CA LEU A 313 4.89 4.11 -11.21
C LEU A 313 5.19 2.69 -10.70
N ALA A 314 4.92 2.45 -9.42
CA ALA A 314 5.00 1.16 -8.78
C ALA A 314 4.04 0.15 -9.44
N SER A 315 2.79 0.55 -9.70
CA SER A 315 1.80 -0.25 -10.43
C SER A 315 2.31 -0.62 -11.82
N LYS A 316 2.83 0.34 -12.59
CA LYS A 316 3.37 0.10 -13.93
C LYS A 316 4.47 -0.96 -13.91
N LYS A 317 5.37 -0.89 -12.94
CA LYS A 317 6.46 -1.86 -12.77
C LYS A 317 5.96 -3.23 -12.31
N TRP A 318 4.96 -3.26 -11.44
CA TRP A 318 4.41 -4.49 -10.84
C TRP A 318 3.50 -5.28 -11.78
N ILE A 319 2.51 -4.64 -12.40
CA ILE A 319 1.51 -5.31 -13.23
C ILE A 319 1.73 -5.18 -14.74
N GLY A 320 2.54 -4.22 -15.19
CA GLY A 320 2.82 -3.98 -16.61
C GLY A 320 1.70 -3.30 -17.41
N PHE A 321 0.48 -3.19 -16.86
CA PHE A 321 -0.74 -2.63 -17.45
C PHE A 321 -1.24 -3.30 -18.75
N GLY A 322 -2.52 -3.08 -19.08
CA GLY A 322 -3.14 -3.43 -20.36
C GLY A 322 -3.31 -4.93 -20.66
N ILE A 323 -3.60 -5.28 -21.92
CA ILE A 323 -4.06 -6.63 -22.27
C ILE A 323 -2.90 -7.63 -22.46
N LYS A 324 -3.16 -8.89 -22.08
CA LYS A 324 -2.20 -10.01 -22.15
C LYS A 324 -1.52 -10.18 -23.51
N PHE A 325 -2.23 -9.90 -24.59
CA PHE A 325 -1.68 -9.97 -25.95
C PHE A 325 -0.51 -8.99 -26.15
N GLN A 326 -0.68 -7.71 -25.79
CA GLN A 326 0.34 -6.67 -25.93
C GLN A 326 1.54 -6.96 -25.01
N ALA A 327 1.28 -7.38 -23.77
CA ALA A 327 2.33 -7.77 -22.83
C ALA A 327 3.19 -8.93 -23.39
N MET A 328 2.57 -9.92 -24.03
CA MET A 328 3.31 -11.01 -24.66
C MET A 328 4.10 -10.56 -25.90
N GLN A 329 3.58 -9.63 -26.70
CA GLN A 329 4.33 -9.01 -27.80
C GLN A 329 5.58 -8.28 -27.27
N TRP A 330 5.42 -7.51 -26.20
CA TRP A 330 6.54 -6.87 -25.51
C TRP A 330 7.54 -7.91 -25.02
N LYS A 331 7.09 -8.99 -24.36
CA LYS A 331 7.96 -10.07 -23.83
C LYS A 331 8.80 -10.69 -24.94
N ASN A 332 8.16 -11.04 -26.06
CA ASN A 332 8.75 -11.81 -27.16
C ASN A 332 9.60 -10.96 -28.14
N SER A 333 9.58 -9.63 -28.00
CA SER A 333 10.39 -8.74 -28.83
C SER A 333 11.89 -9.00 -28.67
N GLU A 334 12.63 -9.01 -29.79
CA GLU A 334 14.01 -9.46 -29.84
C GLU A 334 15.04 -8.36 -29.52
N THR A 335 14.64 -7.08 -29.60
CA THR A 335 15.52 -5.93 -29.31
C THR A 335 14.94 -5.03 -28.21
N LEU A 336 15.83 -4.30 -27.53
CA LEU A 336 15.42 -3.32 -26.52
C LEU A 336 14.68 -2.14 -27.16
N GLU A 337 15.10 -1.71 -28.35
CA GLU A 337 14.44 -0.65 -29.12
C GLU A 337 12.99 -1.00 -29.44
N GLN A 338 12.71 -2.23 -29.89
CA GLN A 338 11.35 -2.70 -30.14
C GLN A 338 10.51 -2.70 -28.86
N LYS A 339 11.08 -3.13 -27.74
CA LYS A 339 10.40 -3.11 -26.44
C LYS A 339 10.10 -1.70 -25.97
N LYS A 340 11.03 -0.75 -26.15
CA LYS A 340 10.82 0.68 -25.88
C LYS A 340 9.70 1.22 -26.77
N ALA A 341 9.77 0.97 -28.08
CA ALA A 341 8.74 1.43 -29.03
C ALA A 341 7.36 0.84 -28.74
N LEU A 342 7.26 -0.45 -28.41
CA LEU A 342 6.00 -1.09 -28.01
C LEU A 342 5.49 -0.52 -26.70
N LEU A 343 6.38 -0.30 -25.73
CA LEU A 343 6.03 0.40 -24.51
C LEU A 343 5.46 1.75 -24.92
N THR A 344 6.20 2.68 -25.53
CA THR A 344 5.72 4.01 -26.02
C THR A 344 4.40 3.98 -26.77
N GLN A 345 4.17 2.99 -27.63
CA GLN A 345 2.93 2.92 -28.41
C GLN A 345 1.71 2.47 -27.60
N THR A 346 1.89 1.58 -26.61
CA THR A 346 0.75 0.83 -26.03
C THR A 346 0.51 1.07 -24.54
N GLY A 347 1.48 1.66 -23.82
CA GLY A 347 1.45 1.74 -22.35
C GLY A 347 1.86 0.45 -21.66
N VAL A 348 1.97 -0.65 -22.42
CA VAL A 348 2.04 -2.01 -21.89
C VAL A 348 3.45 -2.57 -21.91
N GLN A 349 3.81 -3.21 -20.80
CA GLN A 349 4.99 -4.06 -20.70
C GLN A 349 4.64 -5.40 -20.06
N TYR A 350 5.51 -6.39 -20.23
CA TYR A 350 5.31 -7.69 -19.61
C TYR A 350 5.63 -7.64 -18.11
N SER A 351 4.71 -8.19 -17.32
CA SER A 351 4.94 -8.62 -15.94
C SER A 351 4.48 -10.08 -15.77
N PRO A 352 5.17 -10.91 -14.98
CA PRO A 352 4.71 -12.24 -14.62
C PRO A 352 3.31 -12.27 -13.98
N ILE A 353 2.84 -11.17 -13.39
CA ILE A 353 1.49 -11.05 -12.82
C ILE A 353 0.40 -11.39 -13.87
N ILE A 354 0.61 -11.07 -15.15
CA ILE A 354 -0.36 -11.35 -16.22
C ILE A 354 -0.53 -12.85 -16.55
N GLU A 355 0.31 -13.68 -15.95
CA GLU A 355 0.20 -15.15 -16.04
C GLU A 355 -0.84 -15.70 -15.05
N ILE A 356 -1.24 -14.92 -14.03
CA ILE A 356 -2.32 -15.28 -13.10
C ILE A 356 -3.66 -15.30 -13.85
N PRO A 357 -4.34 -16.46 -13.98
CA PRO A 357 -5.49 -16.59 -14.89
C PRO A 357 -6.70 -15.72 -14.54
N TYR A 358 -6.90 -15.45 -13.26
CA TYR A 358 -8.04 -14.67 -12.76
C TYR A 358 -7.74 -13.17 -12.63
N PHE A 359 -6.51 -12.73 -12.93
CA PHE A 359 -6.10 -11.35 -12.70
C PHE A 359 -6.24 -10.52 -13.98
N ASP A 360 -7.02 -9.44 -13.90
CA ASP A 360 -7.13 -8.41 -14.93
C ASP A 360 -6.29 -7.18 -14.52
N PRO A 361 -5.19 -6.86 -15.21
CA PRO A 361 -4.32 -5.74 -14.83
C PRO A 361 -4.95 -4.36 -15.00
N VAL A 362 -6.02 -4.22 -15.78
CA VAL A 362 -6.74 -2.95 -15.91
C VAL A 362 -7.77 -2.85 -14.79
N GLN A 363 -8.64 -3.86 -14.65
CA GLN A 363 -9.71 -3.80 -13.65
C GLN A 363 -9.22 -3.95 -12.21
N HIS A 364 -8.14 -4.71 -11.97
CA HIS A 364 -7.60 -4.98 -10.64
C HIS A 364 -6.54 -3.98 -10.17
N THR A 365 -6.40 -2.84 -10.85
CA THR A 365 -5.59 -1.73 -10.34
C THR A 365 -6.47 -0.73 -9.62
N VAL A 366 -6.15 -0.44 -8.36
CA VAL A 366 -6.79 0.63 -7.61
C VAL A 366 -5.98 1.91 -7.81
N LEU A 367 -6.61 2.95 -8.33
CA LEU A 367 -6.00 4.27 -8.36
C LEU A 367 -5.93 4.81 -6.94
N GLY A 368 -4.70 4.97 -6.47
CA GLY A 368 -4.41 5.42 -5.13
C GLY A 368 -4.90 6.84 -4.86
N VAL A 369 -5.92 6.97 -4.00
CA VAL A 369 -6.49 8.30 -3.63
C VAL A 369 -5.47 9.17 -2.90
N MET A 370 -4.46 8.57 -2.25
CA MET A 370 -3.41 9.33 -1.59
C MET A 370 -2.53 10.06 -2.60
N HIS A 371 -1.91 9.34 -3.54
CA HIS A 371 -0.99 9.92 -4.51
C HIS A 371 -1.71 10.71 -5.60
N ASN A 372 -2.85 10.22 -6.10
CA ASN A 372 -3.58 10.89 -7.17
C ASN A 372 -4.31 12.15 -6.67
N ARG A 373 -5.07 12.04 -5.57
CA ARG A 373 -5.92 13.15 -5.11
C ARG A 373 -5.16 14.11 -4.19
N LEU A 374 -4.52 13.60 -3.14
CA LEU A 374 -3.93 14.45 -2.11
C LEU A 374 -2.58 15.03 -2.57
N GLU A 375 -1.66 14.18 -3.02
CA GLU A 375 -0.32 14.62 -3.48
C GLU A 375 -0.30 15.05 -4.95
N GLY A 376 -1.31 14.67 -5.72
CA GLY A 376 -1.52 15.11 -7.10
C GLY A 376 -2.34 16.39 -7.15
N ASP A 377 -3.67 16.26 -7.08
CA ASP A 377 -4.58 17.39 -7.33
C ASP A 377 -4.52 18.48 -6.27
N LEU A 378 -4.59 18.14 -4.96
CA LEU A 378 -4.60 19.14 -3.90
C LEU A 378 -3.26 19.88 -3.79
N GLN A 379 -2.16 19.13 -3.91
CA GLN A 379 -0.82 19.72 -3.98
C GLN A 379 -0.68 20.65 -5.18
N HIS A 380 -1.10 20.22 -6.37
CA HIS A 380 -1.06 21.05 -7.57
C HIS A 380 -1.89 22.32 -7.38
N HIS A 381 -3.12 22.20 -6.87
CA HIS A 381 -3.97 23.35 -6.60
C HIS A 381 -3.32 24.34 -5.63
N LEU A 382 -2.77 23.85 -4.51
CA LEU A 382 -2.17 24.70 -3.48
C LEU A 382 -0.84 25.34 -3.92
N ARG A 383 0.08 24.52 -4.43
CA ARG A 383 1.45 24.96 -4.72
C ARG A 383 1.51 25.70 -6.05
N VAL A 384 0.86 25.15 -7.07
CA VAL A 384 1.02 25.61 -8.45
C VAL A 384 -0.02 26.69 -8.76
N LEU A 385 -1.31 26.36 -8.66
CA LEU A 385 -2.39 27.29 -9.03
C LEU A 385 -2.55 28.44 -8.02
N TRP A 386 -2.44 28.16 -6.72
CA TRP A 386 -2.54 29.16 -5.65
C TRP A 386 -1.21 29.81 -5.26
N GLY A 387 -0.09 29.26 -5.73
CA GLY A 387 1.24 29.83 -5.51
C GLY A 387 1.77 29.72 -4.07
N VAL A 388 1.16 28.89 -3.21
CA VAL A 388 1.54 28.83 -1.79
C VAL A 388 2.82 28.02 -1.60
N GLY A 389 3.96 28.71 -1.50
CA GLY A 389 5.26 28.09 -1.26
C GLY A 389 5.79 27.28 -2.45
N ARG A 390 5.67 27.82 -3.67
CA ARG A 390 6.27 27.24 -4.89
C ARG A 390 7.76 26.99 -4.72
N THR A 391 8.23 25.79 -5.08
CA THR A 391 9.66 25.51 -5.24
C THR A 391 10.21 26.18 -6.49
N GLU A 392 11.55 26.31 -6.61
CA GLU A 392 12.18 26.87 -7.81
C GLU A 392 11.88 26.05 -9.07
N SER A 393 11.76 24.72 -8.95
CA SER A 393 11.32 23.83 -10.03
C SER A 393 9.87 24.14 -10.45
N GLN A 394 8.96 24.30 -9.50
CA GLN A 394 7.54 24.61 -9.78
C GLN A 394 7.34 26.03 -10.35
N GLN A 395 8.21 26.97 -9.99
CA GLN A 395 8.22 28.31 -10.61
C GLN A 395 8.64 28.23 -12.08
N LYS A 396 9.65 27.40 -12.40
CA LYS A 396 10.09 27.16 -13.78
C LYS A 396 9.02 26.43 -14.59
N GLU A 397 8.41 25.40 -14.02
CA GLU A 397 7.35 24.62 -14.65
C GLU A 397 6.13 25.48 -14.99
N GLY A 398 5.68 26.33 -14.07
CA GLY A 398 4.62 27.28 -14.36
C GLY A 398 4.98 28.29 -15.44
N ALA A 399 6.23 28.75 -15.48
CA ALA A 399 6.69 29.63 -16.54
C ALA A 399 6.74 28.92 -17.92
N ILE A 400 7.06 27.63 -17.96
CA ILE A 400 7.08 26.79 -19.18
C ILE A 400 5.66 26.54 -19.69
N ASP A 401 4.75 26.10 -18.81
CA ASP A 401 3.33 25.86 -19.14
C ASP A 401 2.70 27.15 -19.69
N ILE A 402 2.94 28.29 -19.03
CA ILE A 402 2.43 29.61 -19.46
C ILE A 402 3.07 30.07 -20.78
N ALA A 403 4.35 29.79 -21.01
CA ALA A 403 5.05 30.15 -22.23
C ALA A 403 4.75 29.20 -23.41
N GLY A 404 4.04 28.09 -23.19
CA GLY A 404 3.73 27.10 -24.21
C GLY A 404 4.98 26.41 -24.79
N VAL A 405 6.09 26.39 -24.05
CA VAL A 405 7.35 25.79 -24.52
C VAL A 405 7.31 24.30 -24.23
N GLN A 406 7.35 23.47 -25.28
CA GLN A 406 7.48 22.02 -25.11
C GLN A 406 8.81 21.69 -24.42
N LYS A 407 8.75 20.92 -23.33
CA LYS A 407 9.93 20.37 -22.65
C LYS A 407 10.77 19.57 -23.65
N LEU A 408 12.00 20.02 -23.91
CA LEU A 408 13.08 19.17 -24.41
C LEU A 408 13.67 18.42 -23.21
N GLU A 409 13.06 17.30 -22.82
CA GLU A 409 13.59 16.43 -21.75
C GLU A 409 14.08 15.09 -22.33
N SER A 410 15.16 14.58 -21.75
CA SER A 410 15.91 13.39 -22.15
C SER A 410 15.04 12.14 -22.41
N GLU A 411 15.41 11.41 -23.46
CA GLU A 411 14.68 10.36 -24.20
C GLU A 411 14.13 9.13 -23.43
N ASP A 412 14.18 9.05 -22.10
CA ASP A 412 13.77 7.82 -21.37
C ASP A 412 12.53 7.95 -20.46
N GLU A 413 12.01 9.16 -20.16
CA GLU A 413 10.84 9.30 -19.25
C GLU A 413 9.77 10.34 -19.68
N GLY A 414 10.05 11.24 -20.61
CA GLY A 414 9.19 12.41 -20.91
C GLY A 414 8.06 12.21 -21.91
N GLU A 415 8.16 11.25 -22.84
CA GLU A 415 7.23 11.15 -23.98
C GLU A 415 5.82 10.63 -23.58
N TYR A 416 5.74 9.96 -22.43
CA TYR A 416 4.52 9.32 -21.93
C TYR A 416 3.51 10.28 -21.28
N LEU A 417 4.02 11.29 -20.56
CA LEU A 417 3.19 12.23 -19.81
C LEU A 417 2.36 13.14 -20.72
N GLN A 418 2.79 13.30 -21.98
CA GLN A 418 2.11 14.12 -22.97
C GLN A 418 0.87 13.42 -23.52
N THR A 419 0.93 12.11 -23.77
CA THR A 419 -0.23 11.29 -24.20
C THR A 419 -1.33 11.28 -23.13
N ASP A 420 -0.98 11.03 -21.87
CA ASP A 420 -1.94 11.06 -20.75
C ASP A 420 -2.62 12.44 -20.59
N SER A 421 -1.93 13.54 -20.93
CA SER A 421 -2.50 14.89 -20.90
C SER A 421 -3.49 15.13 -22.05
N GLU A 422 -3.20 14.65 -23.25
CA GLU A 422 -4.10 14.76 -24.40
C GLU A 422 -5.36 13.90 -24.18
N GLU A 423 -5.20 12.69 -23.63
CA GLU A 423 -6.30 11.82 -23.20
C GLU A 423 -7.17 12.49 -22.13
N ALA A 424 -6.55 13.15 -21.13
CA ALA A 424 -7.24 13.92 -20.10
C ALA A 424 -8.18 15.00 -20.66
N GLU A 425 -7.82 15.59 -21.79
CA GLU A 425 -8.59 16.66 -22.42
C GLU A 425 -9.74 16.10 -23.26
N SER A 426 -9.48 15.02 -23.99
CA SER A 426 -10.48 14.29 -24.77
C SER A 426 -11.60 13.72 -23.89
N GLU A 427 -11.25 13.07 -22.77
CA GLU A 427 -12.23 12.47 -21.86
C GLU A 427 -13.09 13.50 -21.13
N LEU A 428 -12.53 14.68 -20.84
CA LEU A 428 -13.32 15.75 -20.25
C LEU A 428 -14.43 16.20 -21.20
N GLU A 429 -14.16 16.23 -22.51
CA GLU A 429 -15.16 16.59 -23.52
C GLU A 429 -16.22 15.49 -23.67
N SER A 430 -15.83 14.21 -23.66
CA SER A 430 -16.82 13.11 -23.73
C SER A 430 -17.74 13.06 -22.51
N LEU A 431 -17.20 13.23 -21.30
CA LEU A 431 -18.02 13.25 -20.08
C LEU A 431 -18.89 14.50 -19.98
N ARG A 432 -18.48 15.61 -20.58
CA ARG A 432 -19.33 16.80 -20.74
C ARG A 432 -20.55 16.51 -21.60
N ASP A 433 -20.37 15.77 -22.69
CA ASP A 433 -21.48 15.36 -23.55
C ASP A 433 -22.43 14.38 -22.84
N GLU A 434 -21.89 13.45 -22.04
CA GLU A 434 -22.69 12.49 -21.28
C GLU A 434 -23.47 13.13 -20.11
N THR A 435 -22.85 14.05 -19.38
CA THR A 435 -23.53 14.82 -18.32
C THR A 435 -24.60 15.75 -18.88
N ALA A 436 -24.43 16.25 -20.11
CA ALA A 436 -25.45 17.01 -20.82
C ALA A 436 -26.59 16.14 -21.39
N ALA A 437 -26.36 14.84 -21.65
CA ALA A 437 -27.29 13.96 -22.34
C ALA A 437 -28.31 13.22 -21.44
N GLY A 438 -28.16 13.22 -20.11
CA GLY A 438 -29.11 12.59 -19.20
C GLY A 438 -29.09 11.05 -19.24
N SER A 439 -28.52 10.46 -18.18
CA SER A 439 -28.57 9.06 -17.74
C SER A 439 -29.20 8.02 -18.69
N THR A 440 -28.39 7.37 -19.52
CA THR A 440 -28.69 6.02 -20.02
C THR A 440 -27.44 5.14 -19.89
N SER A 441 -27.48 4.19 -18.94
CA SER A 441 -26.42 3.21 -18.70
C SER A 441 -26.21 2.31 -19.93
N ILE A 442 -25.00 2.29 -20.48
CA ILE A 442 -24.58 1.31 -21.49
C ILE A 442 -23.44 0.47 -20.92
N TYR A 443 -23.79 -0.62 -20.24
CA TYR A 443 -22.95 -1.81 -20.21
C TYR A 443 -23.85 -3.02 -20.45
N SER A 444 -23.91 -3.46 -21.72
CA SER A 444 -24.52 -4.73 -22.06
C SER A 444 -23.55 -5.84 -21.69
N VAL A 445 -23.95 -6.63 -20.70
CA VAL A 445 -23.32 -7.91 -20.35
C VAL A 445 -23.40 -8.83 -21.58
N ARG A 446 -22.26 -9.13 -22.20
CA ARG A 446 -22.15 -10.19 -23.21
C ARG A 446 -22.37 -11.54 -22.52
N GLN A 447 -23.56 -12.12 -22.66
CA GLN A 447 -23.77 -13.56 -22.45
C GLN A 447 -23.39 -14.33 -23.73
N PRO A 448 -22.80 -15.53 -23.62
CA PRO A 448 -22.47 -16.35 -24.79
C PRO A 448 -23.71 -16.98 -25.42
N ASP A 449 -23.76 -16.94 -26.74
CA ASP A 449 -24.79 -17.52 -27.61
C ASP A 449 -25.08 -19.00 -27.28
N ASN A 450 -26.35 -19.33 -27.07
CA ASN A 450 -26.83 -20.68 -27.30
C ASN A 450 -28.14 -20.62 -28.11
N ARG A 451 -28.08 -21.21 -29.30
CA ARG A 451 -29.17 -21.23 -30.28
C ARG A 451 -30.24 -22.25 -29.90
N ASP A 452 -31.47 -21.89 -30.27
CA ASP A 452 -32.64 -22.71 -30.54
C ASP A 452 -33.30 -23.48 -29.37
N ILE A 453 -34.51 -23.03 -28.99
CA ILE A 453 -35.80 -23.70 -29.24
C ILE A 453 -36.93 -22.90 -28.57
N THR A 454 -37.92 -22.48 -29.36
CA THR A 454 -39.29 -22.13 -28.91
C THR A 454 -40.24 -23.19 -29.50
N PRO A 455 -41.53 -23.31 -29.11
CA PRO A 455 -42.32 -22.54 -28.12
C PRO A 455 -43.23 -23.41 -27.22
N THR A 456 -43.88 -22.84 -26.19
CA THR A 456 -45.38 -22.79 -26.11
C THR A 456 -45.95 -22.09 -24.86
N ARG A 457 -47.01 -21.35 -25.18
CA ARG A 457 -48.00 -20.51 -24.47
C ARG A 457 -48.86 -21.19 -23.39
N SER A 458 -49.15 -20.50 -22.27
CA SER A 458 -50.45 -20.42 -21.53
C SER A 458 -50.26 -19.54 -20.27
N ASN A 459 -50.91 -18.38 -20.15
CA ASN A 459 -52.21 -18.08 -19.51
C ASN A 459 -52.40 -18.62 -18.08
N ASP A 460 -52.46 -17.71 -17.09
CA ASP A 460 -53.52 -17.53 -16.05
C ASP A 460 -52.96 -16.73 -14.85
N ARG A 461 -53.44 -15.50 -14.61
CA ARG A 461 -54.56 -15.05 -13.72
C ARG A 461 -54.18 -14.88 -12.23
N ASP A 462 -54.38 -13.65 -11.79
CA ASP A 462 -54.89 -13.15 -10.49
C ASP A 462 -54.42 -13.79 -9.17
N ALA A 463 -53.87 -12.96 -8.28
CA ALA A 463 -54.61 -12.50 -7.09
C ALA A 463 -53.75 -11.58 -6.21
N THR A 464 -54.25 -10.35 -6.02
CA THR A 464 -53.90 -9.50 -4.87
C THR A 464 -54.53 -10.09 -3.60
N PRO A 465 -53.93 -9.85 -2.43
CA PRO A 465 -54.74 -9.25 -1.38
C PRO A 465 -54.04 -8.08 -0.70
N THR A 466 -54.80 -7.00 -0.63
CA THR A 466 -54.67 -5.85 0.25
C THR A 466 -54.78 -6.27 1.72
N GLY A 467 -53.86 -5.76 2.55
CA GLY A 467 -53.91 -5.82 4.01
C GLY A 467 -53.20 -4.60 4.58
N SER A 468 -53.99 -3.62 5.00
CA SER A 468 -53.59 -2.35 5.61
C SER A 468 -53.27 -2.46 7.10
N MET A 469 -52.58 -1.43 7.61
CA MET A 469 -52.31 -1.08 9.03
C MET A 469 -51.11 -1.80 9.66
N GLU A 470 -50.15 -1.16 10.33
CA GLU A 470 -50.17 0.13 11.04
C GLU A 470 -48.72 0.64 11.21
N ILE A 471 -48.52 1.94 11.01
CA ILE A 471 -47.26 2.65 11.25
C ILE A 471 -47.17 2.93 12.75
N ASN A 472 -46.25 2.26 13.44
CA ASN A 472 -45.80 2.67 14.77
C ASN A 472 -44.34 3.12 14.69
N THR A 473 -44.19 4.42 14.54
CA THR A 473 -42.96 5.18 14.67
C THR A 473 -42.56 5.30 16.14
N THR A 474 -41.36 4.83 16.48
CA THR A 474 -40.62 5.35 17.62
C THR A 474 -39.12 5.28 17.29
N PRO A 475 -38.39 6.41 17.22
CA PRO A 475 -37.00 6.43 16.80
C PRO A 475 -36.10 6.02 17.96
N THR A 476 -35.61 4.79 17.97
CA THR A 476 -34.53 4.38 18.87
C THR A 476 -33.20 4.86 18.30
N ARG A 477 -32.75 5.99 18.86
CA ARG A 477 -31.35 6.36 19.18
C ARG A 477 -30.29 5.69 18.30
N SER A 478 -29.76 6.48 17.36
CA SER A 478 -28.56 6.20 16.57
C SER A 478 -27.41 5.72 17.45
N ASN A 479 -27.14 4.41 17.39
CA ASN A 479 -25.89 3.84 17.88
C ASN A 479 -24.83 4.06 16.81
N PHE A 480 -24.21 5.23 16.84
CA PHE A 480 -22.91 5.46 16.22
C PHE A 480 -21.89 4.52 16.89
N PRO A 481 -21.16 3.66 16.15
CA PRO A 481 -19.96 3.05 16.69
C PRO A 481 -18.89 4.15 16.88
N PRO A 482 -18.07 4.11 17.93
CA PRO A 482 -17.00 5.09 18.12
C PRO A 482 -15.94 4.90 17.03
N LEU A 483 -15.66 5.96 16.26
CA LEU A 483 -14.50 6.08 15.36
C LEU A 483 -13.20 6.06 16.19
N GLY A 484 -12.77 4.86 16.59
CA GLY A 484 -11.58 4.61 17.40
C GLY A 484 -10.30 4.33 16.61
N SER A 485 -10.34 4.26 15.26
CA SER A 485 -9.17 3.83 14.47
C SER A 485 -8.27 4.98 13.96
N LEU A 486 -8.60 6.25 14.25
CA LEU A 486 -7.81 7.41 13.81
C LEU A 486 -6.69 7.79 14.81
N ALA A 487 -6.68 7.24 16.02
CA ALA A 487 -5.76 7.62 17.09
C ALA A 487 -4.31 7.09 16.96
N SER A 488 -3.97 6.41 15.86
CA SER A 488 -2.62 5.84 15.63
C SER A 488 -1.78 6.60 14.60
N LEU A 489 -2.27 7.72 14.05
CA LEU A 489 -1.68 8.37 12.87
C LEU A 489 -0.65 9.49 13.15
N ALA A 490 -0.22 9.69 14.39
CA ALA A 490 0.70 10.78 14.74
C ALA A 490 2.07 10.26 15.22
N PHE A 491 2.98 9.91 14.30
CA PHE A 491 4.42 10.04 14.53
C PHE A 491 5.26 9.96 13.24
N GLN A 492 6.03 11.02 12.98
CA GLN A 492 7.23 11.17 12.14
C GLN A 492 7.34 10.39 10.82
N ALA A 493 7.18 11.12 9.71
CA ALA A 493 7.78 10.81 8.41
C ALA A 493 8.44 12.09 7.89
N GLY A 494 9.69 11.99 7.45
CA GLY A 494 10.53 13.11 7.01
C GLY A 494 10.65 13.20 5.50
N ASP A 495 11.17 14.34 5.06
CA ASP A 495 11.56 14.79 3.72
C ASP A 495 12.14 13.73 2.76
N TRP A 496 11.69 13.67 1.50
CA TRP A 496 12.48 13.11 0.39
C TRP A 496 12.45 14.07 -0.79
N ASP A 497 13.64 14.49 -1.20
CA ASP A 497 13.92 15.29 -2.38
C ASP A 497 15.06 14.66 -3.20
N MET A 498 14.97 14.94 -4.50
CA MET A 498 15.94 14.87 -5.60
C MET A 498 16.86 13.65 -5.82
N LEU A 499 16.70 13.07 -7.02
CA LEU A 499 17.81 12.61 -7.83
C LEU A 499 18.52 13.83 -8.43
N GLU A 500 19.77 14.05 -8.02
CA GLU A 500 20.72 14.94 -8.69
C GLU A 500 21.07 14.36 -10.07
N LEU A 501 20.67 15.05 -11.13
CA LEU A 501 21.35 14.96 -12.43
C LEU A 501 22.34 16.12 -12.53
N GLY A 502 23.55 15.77 -12.96
CA GLY A 502 24.74 16.60 -12.88
C GLY A 502 24.64 17.94 -13.60
N GLU A 503 25.44 18.86 -13.08
CA GLU A 503 25.77 20.17 -13.61
C GLU A 503 26.14 20.10 -15.10
N ASP A 504 25.42 20.86 -15.92
CA ASP A 504 25.95 21.65 -17.03
C ASP A 504 25.07 22.90 -17.11
N ALA A 505 25.40 23.88 -16.27
CA ALA A 505 24.79 25.20 -16.25
C ALA A 505 25.64 26.13 -17.12
N ASP A 506 25.41 26.11 -18.42
CA ASP A 506 25.65 27.25 -19.31
C ASP A 506 24.71 27.09 -20.50
N ASP A 507 24.04 28.17 -20.88
CA ASP A 507 23.03 28.30 -21.93
C ASP A 507 21.58 27.92 -21.57
N LEU A 508 20.93 28.70 -20.70
CA LEU A 508 19.46 28.83 -20.74
C LEU A 508 19.02 30.30 -20.64
N GLU A 509 18.28 30.71 -21.68
CA GLU A 509 17.77 32.06 -21.91
C GLU A 509 16.94 32.60 -20.73
N TYR A 510 17.04 33.91 -20.51
CA TYR A 510 16.25 34.67 -19.55
C TYR A 510 14.75 34.56 -19.87
N ILE A 511 14.01 33.82 -19.05
CA ILE A 511 12.54 33.76 -19.11
C ILE A 511 11.97 34.92 -18.27
N PRO A 512 11.15 35.83 -18.83
CA PRO A 512 10.58 36.95 -18.08
C PRO A 512 9.64 36.45 -16.96
N LYS A 513 9.62 37.14 -15.82
CA LYS A 513 8.58 36.95 -14.79
C LYS A 513 7.20 37.26 -15.40
N SER A 514 6.40 36.25 -15.71
CA SER A 514 5.05 36.44 -16.22
C SER A 514 4.14 37.01 -15.12
N THR A 515 3.51 38.15 -15.39
CA THR A 515 2.70 38.96 -14.46
C THR A 515 1.27 38.47 -14.20
N ASN A 516 0.89 37.26 -14.64
CA ASN A 516 -0.50 36.77 -14.60
C ASN A 516 -0.69 35.54 -13.68
N LEU A 517 0.14 35.35 -12.66
CA LEU A 517 -0.01 34.24 -11.72
C LEU A 517 -0.95 34.65 -10.58
N PHE A 518 -1.97 33.85 -10.31
CA PHE A 518 -2.75 33.99 -9.08
C PHE A 518 -1.83 33.75 -7.87
N GLU A 519 -1.88 34.68 -6.92
CA GLU A 519 -1.17 34.59 -5.65
C GLU A 519 -2.02 35.21 -4.54
N PHE A 520 -2.05 34.56 -3.38
CA PHE A 520 -2.63 35.16 -2.18
C PHE A 520 -1.87 36.41 -1.78
N THR A 521 -2.59 37.46 -1.40
CA THR A 521 -1.96 38.63 -0.75
C THR A 521 -1.30 38.21 0.56
N ALA A 522 -0.26 38.94 0.99
CA ALA A 522 0.39 38.69 2.27
C ALA A 522 -0.60 38.73 3.46
N HIS A 523 -1.65 39.56 3.36
CA HIS A 523 -2.71 39.63 4.36
C HIS A 523 -3.55 38.34 4.41
N GLN A 524 -4.05 37.88 3.26
CA GLN A 524 -4.83 36.63 3.16
C GLN A 524 -4.01 35.43 3.64
N LEU A 525 -2.75 35.31 3.22
CA LEU A 525 -1.88 34.23 3.68
C LEU A 525 -1.62 34.29 5.19
N GLY A 526 -1.52 35.51 5.75
CA GLY A 526 -1.47 35.73 7.20
C GLY A 526 -2.72 35.24 7.92
N GLN A 527 -3.92 35.50 7.38
CA GLN A 527 -5.19 35.02 7.95
C GLN A 527 -5.30 33.49 7.90
N ILE A 528 -4.86 32.87 6.80
CA ILE A 528 -4.80 31.40 6.69
C ILE A 528 -3.89 30.82 7.79
N ARG A 529 -2.70 31.38 7.98
CA ARG A 529 -1.76 30.95 9.03
C ARG A 529 -2.34 31.13 10.44
N LEU A 530 -3.06 32.23 10.69
CA LEU A 530 -3.76 32.45 11.95
C LEU A 530 -4.87 31.43 12.18
N CYS A 531 -5.63 31.06 11.14
CA CYS A 531 -6.62 29.99 11.21
C CYS A 531 -5.94 28.66 11.60
N ILE A 532 -4.86 28.28 10.90
CA ILE A 532 -4.07 27.08 11.22
C ILE A 532 -3.57 27.10 12.66
N GLN A 533 -3.20 28.26 13.22
CA GLN A 533 -2.71 28.37 14.60
C GLN A 533 -3.80 28.25 15.66
N ASN A 534 -4.98 28.81 15.38
CA ASN A 534 -6.03 28.99 16.40
C ASN A 534 -7.15 27.95 16.34
N ILE A 535 -7.30 27.22 15.23
CA ILE A 535 -8.34 26.20 15.09
C ILE A 535 -8.20 25.13 16.17
N PHE A 536 -9.32 24.71 16.77
CA PHE A 536 -9.36 23.56 17.65
C PHE A 536 -9.49 22.28 16.82
N LEU A 537 -8.46 21.45 16.85
CA LEU A 537 -8.44 20.15 16.18
C LEU A 537 -8.55 19.04 17.23
N PRO A 538 -9.25 17.92 16.93
CA PRO A 538 -9.18 16.72 17.74
C PRO A 538 -7.73 16.25 17.93
N SER A 539 -7.44 15.59 19.06
CA SER A 539 -6.07 15.17 19.41
C SER A 539 -5.42 14.19 18.43
N TRP A 540 -6.23 13.52 17.61
CA TRP A 540 -5.79 12.55 16.60
C TRP A 540 -5.55 13.18 15.22
N VAL A 541 -5.89 14.46 15.02
CA VAL A 541 -5.61 15.19 13.77
C VAL A 541 -4.30 15.94 13.94
N GLU A 542 -3.29 15.58 13.16
CA GLU A 542 -2.03 16.33 13.10
C GLU A 542 -2.28 17.72 12.52
N ARG A 543 -1.75 18.76 13.18
CA ARG A 543 -1.93 20.14 12.75
C ARG A 543 -0.94 20.46 11.63
N PRO A 544 -1.40 20.97 10.47
CA PRO A 544 -0.51 21.42 9.41
C PRO A 544 0.45 22.53 9.85
N PRO A 545 1.52 22.81 9.10
CA PRO A 545 2.53 23.78 9.48
C PRO A 545 1.95 25.19 9.67
N ARG A 546 2.22 25.77 10.84
CA ARG A 546 1.73 27.11 11.25
C ARG A 546 2.25 28.24 10.38
N ASN A 547 3.32 27.99 9.63
CA ASN A 547 4.02 28.91 8.73
C ASN A 547 3.86 28.50 7.26
N LEU A 548 2.72 27.91 6.89
CA LEU A 548 2.38 27.48 5.53
C LEU A 548 2.80 28.50 4.46
N GLY A 549 3.53 28.03 3.44
CA GLY A 549 4.05 28.83 2.32
C GLY A 549 5.48 29.35 2.51
N GLU A 550 6.08 29.21 3.69
CA GLU A 550 7.49 29.57 3.94
C GLU A 550 8.47 28.44 3.60
N LYS A 551 9.65 28.77 3.07
CA LYS A 551 10.70 27.76 2.77
C LYS A 551 11.09 26.90 3.98
N SER A 552 10.93 27.41 5.21
CA SER A 552 11.35 26.75 6.45
C SER A 552 10.47 25.58 6.89
N HIS A 553 9.25 25.41 6.35
CA HIS A 553 8.35 24.34 6.78
C HIS A 553 8.46 23.04 5.98
N GLY A 554 9.26 23.01 4.90
CA GLY A 554 9.49 21.80 4.09
C GLY A 554 8.29 21.34 3.24
N LYS A 555 8.36 20.08 2.79
CA LYS A 555 7.30 19.41 2.01
C LYS A 555 6.12 19.04 2.91
N LEU A 556 4.90 19.20 2.39
CA LEU A 556 3.68 18.73 3.07
C LEU A 556 3.43 17.26 2.71
N LYS A 557 2.92 16.50 3.68
CA LYS A 557 2.46 15.11 3.49
C LYS A 557 1.03 15.06 2.97
N ALA A 558 0.66 13.95 2.33
CA ALA A 558 -0.71 13.67 1.90
C ALA A 558 -1.79 14.02 2.96
N HIS A 559 -1.61 13.58 4.21
CA HIS A 559 -2.59 13.85 5.26
C HIS A 559 -2.69 15.34 5.63
N GLU A 560 -1.60 16.11 5.52
CA GLU A 560 -1.61 17.55 5.79
C GLU A 560 -2.37 18.28 4.69
N TYR A 561 -2.23 17.86 3.42
CA TYR A 561 -3.08 18.35 2.33
C TYR A 561 -4.55 18.04 2.61
N PHE A 562 -4.87 16.81 3.05
CA PHE A 562 -6.25 16.46 3.39
C PHE A 562 -6.81 17.34 4.51
N VAL A 563 -6.08 17.55 5.61
CA VAL A 563 -6.54 18.42 6.71
C VAL A 563 -6.71 19.87 6.25
N LEU A 564 -5.80 20.37 5.41
CA LEU A 564 -5.92 21.72 4.84
C LEU A 564 -7.21 21.87 4.03
N PHE A 565 -7.49 20.97 3.09
CA PHE A 565 -8.64 21.10 2.19
C PHE A 565 -9.98 20.63 2.78
N ALA A 566 -9.99 19.64 3.66
CA ALA A 566 -11.22 19.09 4.23
C ALA A 566 -11.66 19.82 5.52
N VAL A 567 -10.74 20.48 6.23
CA VAL A 567 -11.03 21.08 7.55
C VAL A 567 -10.71 22.57 7.58
N ILE A 568 -9.49 22.98 7.24
CA ILE A 568 -9.02 24.34 7.50
C ILE A 568 -9.51 25.34 6.45
N PHE A 569 -9.27 25.07 5.17
CA PHE A 569 -9.66 25.94 4.06
C PHE A 569 -11.18 26.14 3.95
N PRO A 570 -12.04 25.14 4.21
CA PRO A 570 -13.49 25.35 4.25
C PRO A 570 -13.94 26.38 5.30
N LEU A 571 -13.13 26.62 6.35
CA LEU A 571 -13.43 27.62 7.38
C LEU A 571 -12.93 29.02 7.04
N ILE A 572 -11.87 29.15 6.25
CA ILE A 572 -11.23 30.46 5.98
C ILE A 572 -11.46 30.97 4.56
N MET A 573 -11.53 30.11 3.53
CA MET A 573 -11.72 30.54 2.14
C MET A 573 -13.04 31.30 1.93
N PRO A 574 -14.19 30.86 2.49
CA PRO A 574 -15.43 31.63 2.37
C PRO A 574 -15.31 33.03 2.99
N GLU A 575 -14.64 33.17 4.13
CA GLU A 575 -14.41 34.46 4.79
C GLU A 575 -13.55 35.42 3.94
N LEU A 576 -12.62 34.86 3.16
CA LEU A 576 -11.76 35.66 2.27
C LEU A 576 -12.47 36.08 0.98
N TRP A 577 -13.35 35.25 0.44
CA TRP A 577 -13.81 35.38 -0.95
C TRP A 577 -15.31 35.61 -1.14
N ILE A 578 -16.18 35.34 -0.16
CA ILE A 578 -17.64 35.47 -0.35
C ILE A 578 -18.10 36.91 -0.60
N THR A 579 -17.42 37.88 0.01
CA THR A 579 -17.69 39.32 -0.15
C THR A 579 -16.71 40.00 -1.12
N ALA A 580 -15.86 39.23 -1.79
CA ALA A 580 -14.86 39.74 -2.72
C ALA A 580 -15.44 39.94 -4.14
N GLY A 581 -14.58 40.15 -5.13
CA GLY A 581 -14.96 40.34 -6.53
C GLY A 581 -15.51 39.06 -7.18
N GLU A 582 -16.00 39.19 -8.42
CA GLU A 582 -16.53 38.06 -9.19
C GLU A 582 -15.46 36.99 -9.49
N GLU A 583 -14.19 37.40 -9.62
CA GLU A 583 -13.08 36.47 -9.84
C GLU A 583 -12.84 35.59 -8.60
N GLU A 584 -12.76 36.18 -7.40
CA GLU A 584 -12.60 35.44 -6.14
C GLU A 584 -13.78 34.50 -5.86
N LYS A 585 -15.01 34.89 -6.22
CA LYS A 585 -16.17 33.99 -6.12
C LYS A 585 -16.03 32.76 -7.00
N ARG A 586 -15.52 32.91 -8.23
CA ARG A 586 -15.23 31.76 -9.11
C ARG A 586 -14.13 30.87 -8.54
N HIS A 587 -13.10 31.44 -7.91
CA HIS A 587 -12.09 30.64 -7.19
C HIS A 587 -12.73 29.87 -6.02
N LEU A 588 -13.64 30.50 -5.27
CA LEU A 588 -14.35 29.86 -4.18
C LEU A 588 -15.26 28.72 -4.67
N GLU A 589 -16.01 28.90 -5.76
CA GLU A 589 -16.82 27.86 -6.38
C GLU A 589 -15.97 26.68 -6.87
N CYS A 590 -14.85 26.95 -7.54
CA CYS A 590 -13.88 25.94 -7.97
C CYS A 590 -13.35 25.14 -6.76
N PHE A 591 -13.00 25.85 -5.68
CA PHE A 591 -12.58 25.25 -4.42
C PHE A 591 -13.67 24.37 -3.79
N CYS A 592 -14.94 24.80 -3.79
CA CYS A 592 -16.06 24.01 -3.28
C CYS A 592 -16.20 22.67 -4.01
N HIS A 593 -16.09 22.67 -5.34
CA HIS A 593 -16.11 21.44 -6.14
C HIS A 593 -14.90 20.52 -5.87
N LEU A 594 -13.71 21.09 -5.71
CA LEU A 594 -12.49 20.36 -5.32
C LEU A 594 -12.66 19.69 -3.94
N VAL A 595 -13.20 20.41 -2.96
CA VAL A 595 -13.42 19.87 -1.60
C VAL A 595 -14.51 18.82 -1.59
N ALA A 596 -15.63 19.05 -2.27
CA ALA A 596 -16.74 18.12 -2.32
C ALA A 596 -16.32 16.76 -2.92
N SER A 597 -15.65 16.78 -4.07
CA SER A 597 -15.11 15.56 -4.69
C SER A 597 -14.05 14.89 -3.81
N THR A 598 -13.17 15.65 -3.14
CA THR A 598 -12.19 15.09 -2.20
C THR A 598 -12.84 14.38 -1.01
N ASN A 599 -13.88 14.98 -0.44
CA ASN A 599 -14.58 14.40 0.71
C ASN A 599 -15.31 13.11 0.32
N ILE A 600 -15.89 13.05 -0.87
CA ILE A 600 -16.54 11.83 -1.37
C ILE A 600 -15.50 10.73 -1.60
N SER A 601 -14.39 11.02 -2.29
CA SER A 601 -13.36 10.00 -2.58
C SER A 601 -12.67 9.47 -1.32
N MET A 602 -12.58 10.28 -0.27
CA MET A 602 -11.97 9.93 1.02
C MET A 602 -12.98 9.35 2.04
N SER A 603 -14.25 9.19 1.65
CA SER A 603 -15.27 8.60 2.51
C SER A 603 -15.06 7.09 2.68
N TYR A 604 -15.29 6.59 3.89
CA TYR A 604 -15.30 5.16 4.21
C TYR A 604 -16.63 4.48 3.87
N THR A 605 -17.59 5.23 3.33
CA THR A 605 -18.86 4.73 2.81
C THR A 605 -19.14 5.35 1.45
N THR A 606 -19.69 4.59 0.52
CA THR A 606 -20.07 5.13 -0.80
C THR A 606 -21.33 4.45 -1.34
N SER A 607 -21.90 5.02 -2.38
CA SER A 607 -23.00 4.45 -3.16
C SER A 607 -22.85 4.89 -4.61
N ASN A 608 -23.63 4.31 -5.53
CA ASN A 608 -23.62 4.77 -6.91
C ASN A 608 -23.98 6.26 -7.03
N SER A 609 -24.89 6.75 -6.17
CA SER A 609 -25.27 8.16 -6.16
C SER A 609 -24.13 9.06 -5.67
N GLU A 610 -23.40 8.65 -4.63
CA GLU A 610 -22.23 9.42 -4.17
C GLU A 610 -21.11 9.40 -5.21
N ALA A 611 -20.89 8.26 -5.88
CA ALA A 611 -19.94 8.15 -6.98
C ALA A 611 -20.32 9.06 -8.18
N ASP A 612 -21.61 9.18 -8.52
CA ASP A 612 -22.08 10.11 -9.55
C ASP A 612 -21.85 11.57 -9.14
N LYS A 613 -22.11 11.93 -7.88
CA LYS A 613 -21.81 13.27 -7.33
C LYS A 613 -20.32 13.58 -7.34
N TYR A 614 -19.47 12.58 -7.08
CA TYR A 614 -18.03 12.72 -7.22
C TYR A 614 -17.70 13.15 -8.66
N THR A 615 -18.16 12.39 -9.65
CA THR A 615 -17.89 12.66 -11.07
C THR A 615 -18.41 14.05 -11.46
N GLU A 616 -19.62 14.41 -11.04
CA GLU A 616 -20.19 15.74 -11.29
C GLU A 616 -19.28 16.84 -10.72
N HIS A 617 -18.94 16.79 -9.44
CA HIS A 617 -18.10 17.81 -8.81
C HIS A 617 -16.69 17.85 -9.42
N TYR A 618 -16.12 16.70 -9.76
CA TYR A 618 -14.79 16.64 -10.34
C TYR A 618 -14.76 17.23 -11.76
N VAL A 619 -15.76 16.93 -12.59
CA VAL A 619 -15.92 17.54 -13.93
C VAL A 619 -16.07 19.06 -13.81
N GLN A 620 -16.90 19.54 -12.87
CA GLN A 620 -17.04 20.98 -12.66
C GLN A 620 -15.74 21.63 -12.20
N TYR A 621 -15.02 21.01 -11.25
CA TYR A 621 -13.69 21.46 -10.84
C TYR A 621 -12.75 21.59 -12.05
N ARG A 622 -12.68 20.57 -12.90
CA ARG A 622 -11.84 20.56 -14.11
C ARG A 622 -12.21 21.67 -15.10
N ASN A 623 -13.50 21.86 -15.36
CA ASN A 623 -14.00 22.94 -16.23
C ASN A 623 -13.62 24.32 -15.68
N MET A 624 -13.75 24.52 -14.37
CA MET A 624 -13.43 25.79 -13.73
C MET A 624 -11.93 26.07 -13.78
N ILE A 625 -11.06 25.08 -13.53
CA ILE A 625 -9.61 25.25 -13.67
C ILE A 625 -9.25 25.67 -15.09
N LYS A 626 -9.77 24.99 -16.12
CA LYS A 626 -9.52 25.36 -17.53
C LYS A 626 -9.92 26.82 -17.81
N SER A 627 -10.99 27.31 -17.19
CA SER A 627 -11.45 28.69 -17.35
C SER A 627 -10.64 29.73 -16.55
N LEU A 628 -10.22 29.38 -15.32
CA LEU A 628 -9.50 30.27 -14.40
C LEU A 628 -8.00 30.32 -14.72
N TYR A 629 -7.48 29.23 -15.28
CA TYR A 629 -6.07 28.98 -15.52
C TYR A 629 -5.85 28.45 -16.95
N PRO A 630 -6.27 29.18 -18.00
CA PRO A 630 -6.25 28.68 -19.38
C PRO A 630 -4.84 28.41 -19.94
N SER A 631 -3.82 28.99 -19.32
CA SER A 631 -2.42 28.80 -19.68
C SER A 631 -1.77 27.58 -19.02
N TRP A 632 -2.52 26.80 -18.22
CA TRP A 632 -2.00 25.63 -17.52
C TRP A 632 -2.52 24.35 -18.16
N ALA A 633 -1.60 23.46 -18.53
CA ALA A 633 -1.94 22.18 -19.13
C ALA A 633 -2.61 21.24 -18.13
N SER A 634 -3.41 20.31 -18.67
CA SER A 634 -3.90 19.17 -17.88
C SER A 634 -2.73 18.31 -17.41
N ARG A 635 -2.96 17.54 -16.34
CA ARG A 635 -1.94 16.66 -15.74
C ARG A 635 -2.46 15.23 -15.78
N PRO A 636 -1.60 14.21 -15.84
CA PRO A 636 -2.05 12.83 -15.78
C PRO A 636 -2.92 12.56 -14.55
N ASN A 637 -2.58 13.13 -13.39
CA ASN A 637 -3.40 13.01 -12.19
C ASN A 637 -4.86 13.45 -12.40
N HIS A 638 -5.07 14.48 -13.22
CA HIS A 638 -6.40 14.95 -13.55
C HIS A 638 -7.19 13.97 -14.45
N HIS A 639 -6.52 13.22 -15.31
CA HIS A 639 -7.13 12.14 -16.10
C HIS A 639 -7.51 10.97 -15.18
N TYR A 640 -6.55 10.45 -14.41
CA TYR A 640 -6.80 9.37 -13.46
C TYR A 640 -7.92 9.69 -12.47
N GLY A 641 -8.02 10.97 -12.03
CA GLY A 641 -9.08 11.42 -11.15
C GLY A 641 -10.49 11.33 -11.75
N MET A 642 -10.64 11.30 -13.09
CA MET A 642 -11.94 11.11 -13.76
C MET A 642 -12.49 9.70 -13.54
N HIS A 643 -11.63 8.70 -13.38
CA HIS A 643 -12.04 7.30 -13.19
C HIS A 643 -12.43 6.96 -11.74
N ILE A 644 -12.17 7.84 -10.77
CA ILE A 644 -12.48 7.57 -9.35
C ILE A 644 -13.98 7.28 -9.14
N GLY A 645 -14.88 7.94 -9.88
CA GLY A 645 -16.31 7.66 -9.82
C GLY A 645 -16.64 6.20 -10.17
N ASP A 646 -16.05 5.68 -11.25
CA ASP A 646 -16.26 4.29 -11.67
C ASP A 646 -15.59 3.30 -10.71
N LEU A 647 -14.42 3.65 -10.18
CA LEU A 647 -13.76 2.85 -9.15
C LEU A 647 -14.59 2.78 -7.86
N LEU A 648 -15.22 3.87 -7.42
CA LEU A 648 -16.13 3.87 -6.28
C LEU A 648 -17.33 2.94 -6.51
N LYS A 649 -17.87 2.90 -7.73
CA LYS A 649 -18.97 1.99 -8.10
C LYS A 649 -18.51 0.54 -8.12
N PHE A 650 -17.28 0.27 -8.58
CA PHE A 650 -16.78 -1.10 -8.76
C PHE A 650 -16.20 -1.71 -7.47
N TRP A 651 -15.35 -0.98 -6.77
CA TRP A 651 -14.63 -1.43 -5.57
C TRP A 651 -15.33 -1.08 -4.25
N GLY A 652 -16.31 -0.17 -4.26
CA GLY A 652 -16.84 0.44 -3.06
C GLY A 652 -15.94 1.56 -2.53
N PRO A 653 -15.92 1.85 -1.22
CA PRO A 653 -15.21 3.00 -0.67
C PRO A 653 -13.69 2.86 -0.83
N LEU A 654 -13.08 3.74 -1.65
CA LEU A 654 -11.65 3.67 -1.97
C LEU A 654 -10.73 3.98 -0.79
N ALA A 655 -11.21 4.71 0.22
CA ALA A 655 -10.47 4.93 1.46
C ALA A 655 -10.07 3.60 2.15
N CYS A 656 -10.89 2.55 2.00
CA CYS A 656 -10.63 1.20 2.51
C CYS A 656 -9.54 0.43 1.73
N LEU A 657 -9.16 0.93 0.54
CA LEU A 657 -8.14 0.38 -0.36
C LEU A 657 -7.01 1.40 -0.62
N SER A 658 -6.85 2.39 0.26
CA SER A 658 -5.83 3.42 0.14
C SER A 658 -4.43 2.91 0.47
N GLU A 659 -3.42 3.67 0.07
CA GLU A 659 -2.01 3.36 0.25
C GLU A 659 -1.51 3.67 1.67
N PHE A 660 -2.26 4.43 2.46
CA PHE A 660 -1.89 4.86 3.81
C PHE A 660 -1.41 3.74 4.75
N PRO A 661 -2.04 2.55 4.79
CA PRO A 661 -1.54 1.45 5.61
C PRO A 661 -0.15 0.96 5.18
N GLY A 662 0.09 0.91 3.86
CA GLY A 662 1.37 0.50 3.30
C GLY A 662 2.47 1.53 3.56
N GLU A 663 2.18 2.81 3.37
CA GLU A 663 3.12 3.89 3.68
C GLU A 663 3.53 3.90 5.16
N ARG A 664 2.57 3.63 6.04
CA ARG A 664 2.85 3.51 7.48
C ARG A 664 3.79 2.34 7.75
N LEU A 665 3.53 1.19 7.16
CA LEU A 665 4.38 0.01 7.28
C LEU A 665 5.80 0.31 6.76
N ASN A 666 5.92 1.03 5.65
CA ASN A 666 7.21 1.48 5.12
C ASN A 666 7.95 2.38 6.12
N GLY A 667 7.26 3.33 6.74
CA GLY A 667 7.81 4.16 7.82
C GLY A 667 8.26 3.35 9.05
N GLU A 668 7.46 2.37 9.46
CA GLU A 668 7.79 1.45 10.55
C GLU A 668 9.03 0.62 10.21
N LEU A 669 9.09 0.03 9.01
CA LEU A 669 10.24 -0.72 8.51
C LEU A 669 11.51 0.15 8.44
N ALA A 670 11.38 1.41 7.99
CA ALA A 670 12.48 2.37 7.96
C ALA A 670 12.98 2.76 9.37
N SER A 671 12.10 2.72 10.37
CA SER A 671 12.44 3.04 11.76
C SER A 671 13.21 1.91 12.47
N ILE A 672 13.19 0.69 11.93
CA ILE A 672 13.88 -0.46 12.51
C ILE A 672 15.40 -0.22 12.49
N GLN A 673 16.01 -0.16 13.68
CA GLN A 673 17.45 0.05 13.80
C GLN A 673 18.23 -1.18 13.32
N THR A 674 18.78 -1.09 12.11
CA THR A 674 19.61 -2.16 11.53
C THR A 674 21.10 -2.04 11.85
N ASN A 675 21.54 -1.00 12.57
CA ASN A 675 22.95 -0.66 12.78
C ASN A 675 23.76 -0.60 11.47
N ASN A 676 23.14 -0.15 10.38
CA ASN A 676 23.71 -0.14 9.03
C ASN A 676 24.11 -1.53 8.51
N HIS A 677 23.40 -2.59 8.92
CA HIS A 677 23.65 -3.98 8.52
C HIS A 677 22.48 -4.57 7.74
N PHE A 678 22.15 -3.98 6.60
CA PHE A 678 21.01 -4.39 5.77
C PHE A 678 21.24 -5.64 4.90
N SER A 679 22.50 -6.07 4.71
CA SER A 679 22.88 -7.20 3.84
C SER A 679 23.98 -8.08 4.46
N LYS A 680 24.10 -8.05 5.79
CA LYS A 680 25.13 -8.81 6.51
C LYS A 680 24.76 -10.27 6.82
N TYR A 681 23.59 -10.74 6.40
CA TYR A 681 23.15 -12.12 6.60
C TYR A 681 22.94 -12.83 5.28
#